data_AF-A0A6Q2YDA2-F1
#
_entry.id   AF-A0A6Q2YDA2-F1
#
_cell.length_a   1.000
_cell.length_b   1.000
_cell.length_c   1.000
_cell.angle_alpha   90.00
_cell.angle_beta   90.00
_cell.angle_gamma   90.00
#
_symmetry.space_group_name_H-M   'P 1'
#
loop_
_entity.id
_entity.type
_entity.pdbx_description
1 polymer ?
#
loop_
_entity_poly.entity_id
_entity_poly.type
_entity_poly.pdbx_seq_one_letter_code
_entity_poly.pdbx_strand_id
1 'polypeptide(L)'
;LPAGLAHQVLHVVFLVLPLLWALGMLSPLDALFLWGMEQALVFGLGGSPMSSNLRLLGMFAMSVCVTVCTFFIPSTLGVTLFSMAMGFLLSLDISQFLRHCSGGSWEARDDQGWHKGTTPTPVLGFGWRLGFRELLLYLGLLLGAMAEAGLMHHFLSPSQNQFREPQAAVGYLLIILFVVIWALREIQGAYVFGVFLNPLYPRGMANVQVFKQRSNGLHVAGAIRRVLLNLVSPFAMIAFLAMDGSVQQLHTASLSVGFTRAFRVVWQSSEDALLQMVVVVSVRLAAGDSQLPGWDSLGTGVQLLLVGLLSDRLLQFLSKLKFALAVLVTSWTEKKQRRQSAGTLLALNSSLCPLLLSVVVLSAMLSAPLLPLFTLPIFLVGFPRPQRSWPGPVGTACPCSDSIYYQQMSGSLASALRSAFARGSLGVVVPGSHFLGRFQDRMVWIMILERGYGYCTVNIKGLELQETSCHTVEARRVDEVFEWAFERPERLGLNQGLNLHWGNALTPCAALPVRVYSDARSVLSGIIDSHDNLRKLQDDFLKALVWLLLRNKAIMVESNVSPRRFRQDSSSLTSFGDWSDEDDLFGPQPARRTVALVSTEAQLGDTVRQTGPSLPGSVEMDSLFENMALSALQPLQPLGLGLPAVDKGRNTEVLPSETASTMAHINFSCPHSELFSLPPGWRTAPLLPSRLQQLRSLFPEEWFGYTLGRLALAIHDEASEDVSNALKEDVGLKDLHAQVALSCLVSLGAESAFTSPSYVYRVYCGDVPWTEGLDWLSENKELYQLALKAFRYSFKLLFDQASLGPMESPEELFSTLEEYEKDWYIGLVTERSWQDSVLQEKPFLFSLGHDLTMGTYTGRVLSLQEQLVQVGRLNGEGVRGQWANLSWELLYATNDDEERYSIQAHPIMLRNLTVQAADPPLGYPIYSSVPLHLPCF
;
A
#
# COMPACT_ATOMS: atom_id res chain seq x y z
N LEU A 1 3.63 3.28 -56.68
CA LEU A 1 2.98 4.50 -56.14
C LEU A 1 3.19 4.75 -54.62
N PRO A 2 3.30 3.75 -53.70
CA PRO A 2 3.47 4.06 -52.27
C PRO A 2 4.90 4.46 -51.85
N ALA A 3 5.95 4.01 -52.57
CA ALA A 3 7.34 4.29 -52.19
C ALA A 3 7.76 5.77 -52.35
N GLY A 4 7.26 6.46 -53.38
CA GLY A 4 7.55 7.89 -53.60
C GLY A 4 6.87 8.79 -52.56
N LEU A 5 5.63 8.46 -52.19
CA LEU A 5 4.90 9.15 -51.12
C LEU A 5 5.57 8.93 -49.76
N ALA A 6 5.99 7.70 -49.46
CA ALA A 6 6.71 7.39 -48.22
C ALA A 6 8.04 8.14 -48.13
N HIS A 7 8.78 8.26 -49.24
CA HIS A 7 10.03 9.02 -49.29
C HIS A 7 9.81 10.51 -49.05
N GLN A 8 8.77 11.10 -49.65
CA GLN A 8 8.40 12.50 -49.42
C GLN A 8 7.94 12.75 -47.99
N VAL A 9 7.13 11.85 -47.41
CA VAL A 9 6.71 11.92 -46.01
C VAL A 9 7.91 11.83 -45.07
N LEU A 10 8.86 10.91 -45.33
CA LEU A 10 10.09 10.79 -44.53
C LEU A 10 10.93 12.07 -44.59
N HIS A 11 11.13 12.69 -45.76
CA HIS A 11 11.84 13.97 -45.86
C HIS A 11 11.19 15.07 -45.04
N VAL A 12 9.86 15.17 -45.07
CA VAL A 12 9.11 16.13 -44.24
C VAL A 12 9.27 15.81 -42.76
N VAL A 13 9.15 14.54 -42.36
CA VAL A 13 9.32 14.12 -40.96
C VAL A 13 10.74 14.40 -40.47
N PHE A 14 11.77 14.16 -41.30
CA PHE A 14 13.17 14.44 -40.95
C PHE A 14 13.42 15.95 -40.71
N LEU A 15 12.81 16.83 -41.51
CA LEU A 15 12.90 18.28 -41.31
C LEU A 15 12.24 18.74 -40.02
N VAL A 16 11.15 18.08 -39.60
CA VAL A 16 10.37 18.44 -38.40
C VAL A 16 10.87 17.68 -37.15
N LEU A 17 11.76 16.70 -37.30
CA LEU A 17 12.28 15.87 -36.22
C LEU A 17 12.89 16.70 -35.05
N PRO A 18 13.72 17.73 -35.29
CA PRO A 18 14.25 18.56 -34.21
C PRO A 18 13.15 19.33 -33.46
N LEU A 19 12.09 19.75 -34.16
CA LEU A 19 10.94 20.41 -33.56
C LEU A 19 10.12 19.44 -32.71
N LEU A 20 9.88 18.21 -33.19
CA LEU A 20 9.20 17.17 -32.42
C LEU A 20 10.02 16.77 -31.17
N TRP A 21 11.35 16.79 -31.28
CA TRP A 21 12.24 16.57 -30.15
C TRP A 21 12.12 17.70 -29.11
N ALA A 22 12.22 18.96 -29.55
CA ALA A 22 12.09 20.13 -28.68
C ALA A 22 10.71 20.23 -28.02
N LEU A 23 9.66 19.74 -28.68
CA LEU A 23 8.30 19.65 -28.12
C LEU A 23 8.09 18.42 -27.22
N GLY A 24 9.11 17.59 -26.99
CA GLY A 24 9.00 16.38 -26.17
C GLY A 24 8.01 15.34 -26.71
N MET A 25 7.78 15.33 -28.02
CA MET A 25 6.88 14.39 -28.71
C MET A 25 7.61 13.12 -29.17
N LEU A 26 8.94 13.15 -29.23
CA LEU A 26 9.76 11.99 -29.59
C LEU A 26 10.10 11.16 -28.35
N SER A 27 9.77 9.87 -28.42
CA SER A 27 10.08 8.90 -27.38
C SER A 27 11.58 8.60 -27.32
N PRO A 28 12.15 8.49 -26.12
CA PRO A 28 13.40 7.76 -25.89
C PRO A 28 13.35 6.36 -26.53
N LEU A 29 14.50 5.86 -27.00
CA LEU A 29 14.57 4.59 -27.75
C LEU A 29 14.13 3.38 -26.92
N ASP A 30 14.47 3.36 -25.64
CA ASP A 30 14.05 2.36 -24.66
C ASP A 30 12.52 2.35 -24.50
N ALA A 31 11.91 3.52 -24.33
CA ALA A 31 10.46 3.67 -24.21
C ALA A 31 9.73 3.23 -25.49
N LEU A 32 10.25 3.61 -26.66
CA LEU A 32 9.68 3.24 -27.96
C LEU A 32 9.75 1.73 -28.21
N PHE A 33 10.88 1.11 -27.92
CA PHE A 33 11.08 -0.33 -28.10
C PHE A 33 10.16 -1.13 -27.18
N LEU A 34 10.12 -0.78 -25.88
CA LEU A 34 9.24 -1.43 -24.91
C LEU A 34 7.77 -1.23 -25.25
N TRP A 35 7.37 -0.02 -25.69
CA TRP A 35 6.02 0.24 -26.18
C TRP A 35 5.69 -0.60 -27.41
N GLY A 36 6.57 -0.65 -28.41
CA GLY A 36 6.35 -1.43 -29.62
C GLY A 36 6.20 -2.92 -29.34
N MET A 37 7.04 -3.47 -28.46
CA MET A 37 6.92 -4.85 -27.99
C MET A 37 5.61 -5.10 -27.25
N GLU A 38 5.19 -4.19 -26.37
CA GLU A 38 3.91 -4.30 -25.66
C GLU A 38 2.73 -4.27 -26.64
N GLN A 39 2.71 -3.35 -27.60
CA GLN A 39 1.66 -3.29 -28.63
C GLN A 39 1.61 -4.57 -29.47
N ALA A 40 2.77 -5.09 -29.89
CA ALA A 40 2.85 -6.33 -30.66
C ALA A 40 2.38 -7.55 -29.83
N LEU A 41 2.76 -7.61 -28.54
CA LEU A 41 2.33 -8.67 -27.63
C LEU A 41 0.81 -8.65 -27.40
N VAL A 42 0.25 -7.47 -27.10
CA VAL A 42 -1.17 -7.33 -26.74
C VAL A 42 -2.07 -7.51 -27.97
N PHE A 43 -1.84 -6.73 -29.03
CA PHE A 43 -2.74 -6.72 -30.18
C PHE A 43 -2.41 -7.80 -31.21
N GLY A 44 -1.13 -8.12 -31.41
CA GLY A 44 -0.69 -9.13 -32.36
C GLY A 44 -0.78 -10.54 -31.80
N LEU A 45 -0.26 -10.76 -30.58
CA LEU A 45 -0.06 -12.09 -30.00
C LEU A 45 -1.03 -12.43 -28.87
N GLY A 46 -1.97 -11.54 -28.53
CA GLY A 46 -3.06 -11.78 -27.58
C GLY A 46 -2.66 -11.81 -26.10
N GLY A 47 -1.51 -11.24 -25.74
CA GLY A 47 -1.05 -11.15 -24.35
C GLY A 47 -1.59 -9.94 -23.58
N SER A 48 -1.06 -9.74 -22.37
CA SER A 48 -1.31 -8.56 -21.53
C SER A 48 -0.09 -7.64 -21.54
N PRO A 49 -0.25 -6.33 -21.23
CA PRO A 49 0.84 -5.53 -20.68
C PRO A 49 1.48 -6.24 -19.47
N MET A 50 2.78 -6.05 -19.28
CA MET A 50 3.58 -6.84 -18.35
C MET A 50 4.15 -5.96 -17.24
N SER A 51 4.18 -6.50 -16.02
CA SER A 51 4.61 -5.76 -14.83
C SER A 51 6.09 -5.34 -14.85
N SER A 52 6.95 -6.04 -15.60
CA SER A 52 8.39 -5.74 -15.70
C SER A 52 8.95 -5.87 -17.13
N ASN A 53 10.11 -5.26 -17.37
CA ASN A 53 10.82 -5.32 -18.66
C ASN A 53 11.18 -6.78 -19.02
N LEU A 54 11.72 -7.55 -18.07
CA LEU A 54 12.13 -8.94 -18.29
C LEU A 54 10.94 -9.85 -18.59
N ARG A 55 9.81 -9.66 -17.88
CA ARG A 55 8.59 -10.42 -18.11
C ARG A 55 8.00 -10.11 -19.48
N LEU A 56 8.06 -8.84 -19.92
CA LEU A 56 7.67 -8.45 -21.29
C LEU A 56 8.50 -9.18 -22.35
N LEU A 57 9.82 -9.17 -22.21
CA LEU A 57 10.73 -9.83 -23.16
C LEU A 57 10.49 -11.35 -23.22
N GLY A 58 10.41 -12.01 -22.07
CA GLY A 58 10.17 -13.45 -21.99
C GLY A 58 8.82 -13.85 -22.58
N MET A 59 7.74 -13.16 -22.21
CA MET A 59 6.41 -13.45 -22.75
C MET A 59 6.30 -13.16 -24.24
N PHE A 60 6.93 -12.09 -24.74
CA PHE A 60 7.00 -11.80 -26.16
C PHE A 60 7.69 -12.91 -26.94
N ALA A 61 8.89 -13.33 -26.51
CA ALA A 61 9.66 -14.39 -27.17
C ALA A 61 8.89 -15.72 -27.21
N MET A 62 8.28 -16.14 -26.09
CA MET A 62 7.47 -17.36 -26.04
C MET A 62 6.24 -17.29 -26.96
N SER A 63 5.58 -16.13 -27.02
CA SER A 63 4.38 -15.93 -27.85
C SER A 63 4.70 -15.93 -29.36
N VAL A 64 5.85 -15.35 -29.75
CA VAL A 64 6.36 -15.43 -31.12
C VAL A 64 6.69 -16.87 -31.48
N CYS A 65 7.36 -17.62 -30.60
CA CYS A 65 7.69 -19.02 -30.80
C CYS A 65 6.44 -19.87 -31.08
N VAL A 66 5.39 -19.73 -30.27
CA VAL A 66 4.10 -20.43 -30.47
C VAL A 66 3.49 -20.09 -31.82
N THR A 67 3.56 -18.84 -32.25
CA THR A 67 3.00 -18.40 -33.54
C THR A 67 3.78 -18.96 -34.72
N VAL A 68 5.10 -19.04 -34.62
CA VAL A 68 5.96 -19.69 -35.61
C VAL A 68 5.69 -21.19 -35.67
N CYS A 69 5.60 -21.87 -34.52
CA CYS A 69 5.24 -23.29 -34.48
C CYS A 69 3.89 -23.56 -35.16
N THR A 70 2.89 -22.71 -34.89
CA THR A 70 1.55 -22.84 -35.48
C THR A 70 1.56 -22.77 -37.01
N PHE A 71 2.45 -21.97 -37.59
CA PHE A 71 2.61 -21.87 -39.04
C PHE A 71 3.15 -23.16 -39.69
N PHE A 72 4.02 -23.89 -38.98
CA PHE A 72 4.69 -25.08 -39.50
C PHE A 72 3.93 -26.40 -39.25
N ILE A 73 2.88 -26.41 -38.44
CA ILE A 73 2.09 -27.62 -38.20
C ILE A 73 1.22 -27.92 -39.44
N PRO A 74 1.36 -29.11 -40.06
CA PRO A 74 0.65 -29.43 -41.32
C PRO A 74 -0.80 -29.88 -41.12
N SER A 75 -1.21 -30.21 -39.89
CA SER A 75 -2.55 -30.70 -39.57
C SER A 75 -3.43 -29.57 -39.03
N THR A 76 -4.62 -29.36 -39.61
CA THR A 76 -5.60 -28.38 -39.10
C THR A 76 -6.04 -28.71 -37.68
N LEU A 77 -6.33 -29.99 -37.40
CA LEU A 77 -6.62 -30.47 -36.05
C LEU A 77 -5.44 -30.21 -35.12
N GLY A 78 -4.21 -30.53 -35.56
CA GLY A 78 -2.99 -30.26 -34.79
C GLY A 78 -2.83 -28.77 -34.43
N VAL A 79 -3.11 -27.86 -35.38
CA VAL A 79 -3.07 -26.42 -35.13
C VAL A 79 -4.14 -26.00 -34.12
N THR A 80 -5.38 -26.47 -34.25
CA THR A 80 -6.45 -26.10 -33.30
C THR A 80 -6.13 -26.54 -31.88
N LEU A 81 -5.69 -27.78 -31.69
CA LEU A 81 -5.31 -28.32 -30.38
C LEU A 81 -4.08 -27.61 -29.79
N PHE A 82 -3.05 -27.39 -30.61
CA PHE A 82 -1.84 -26.70 -30.19
C PHE A 82 -2.10 -25.24 -29.81
N SER A 83 -2.85 -24.51 -30.64
CA SER A 83 -3.19 -23.10 -30.40
C SER A 83 -4.05 -22.92 -29.17
N MET A 84 -5.03 -23.80 -28.96
CA MET A 84 -5.85 -23.80 -27.74
C MET A 84 -4.99 -24.07 -26.50
N ALA A 85 -4.20 -25.15 -26.52
CA ALA A 85 -3.38 -25.55 -25.38
C ALA A 85 -2.34 -24.50 -25.01
N MET A 86 -1.58 -24.00 -25.99
CA MET A 86 -0.59 -22.95 -25.76
C MET A 86 -1.24 -21.61 -25.42
N GLY A 87 -2.40 -21.30 -25.99
CA GLY A 87 -3.21 -20.13 -25.63
C GLY A 87 -3.59 -20.13 -24.16
N PHE A 88 -4.08 -21.26 -23.63
CA PHE A 88 -4.38 -21.43 -22.21
C PHE A 88 -3.11 -21.29 -21.34
N LEU A 89 -2.05 -22.04 -21.66
CA LEU A 89 -0.81 -22.05 -20.87
C LEU A 89 -0.14 -20.67 -20.81
N LEU A 90 -0.11 -19.92 -21.92
CA LEU A 90 0.45 -18.56 -21.97
C LEU A 90 -0.42 -17.50 -21.30
N SER A 91 -1.67 -17.84 -20.95
CA SER A 91 -2.58 -16.98 -20.20
C SER A 91 -2.58 -17.26 -18.69
N LEU A 92 -1.89 -18.29 -18.22
CA LEU A 92 -1.63 -18.56 -16.81
C LEU A 92 -0.40 -17.78 -16.31
N ASP A 93 -0.25 -17.66 -14.98
CA ASP A 93 0.95 -17.06 -14.40
C ASP A 93 2.13 -18.06 -14.43
N ILE A 94 2.87 -18.03 -15.55
CA ILE A 94 4.03 -18.89 -15.80
C ILE A 94 5.09 -18.76 -14.67
N SER A 95 5.20 -17.60 -14.03
CA SER A 95 6.18 -17.36 -12.96
C SER A 95 5.89 -18.16 -11.69
N GLN A 96 4.63 -18.47 -11.40
CA GLN A 96 4.25 -19.32 -10.27
C GLN A 96 4.48 -20.79 -10.60
N PHE A 97 4.17 -21.19 -11.83
CA PHE A 97 4.41 -22.54 -12.31
C PHE A 97 5.91 -22.89 -12.30
N LEU A 98 6.75 -22.00 -12.83
CA LEU A 98 8.22 -22.15 -12.81
C LEU A 98 8.76 -22.28 -11.38
N ARG A 99 8.28 -21.45 -10.44
CA ARG A 99 8.67 -21.51 -9.02
C ARG A 99 8.21 -22.80 -8.33
N HIS A 100 7.09 -23.38 -8.75
CA HIS A 100 6.60 -24.65 -8.24
C HIS A 100 7.43 -25.83 -8.79
N CYS A 101 7.75 -25.82 -10.08
CA CYS A 101 8.57 -26.86 -10.72
C CYS A 101 10.04 -26.82 -10.30
N SER A 102 10.58 -25.65 -9.96
CA SER A 102 11.99 -25.52 -9.56
C SER A 102 12.29 -25.96 -8.12
N GLY A 103 11.29 -26.38 -7.33
CA GLY A 103 11.51 -27.11 -6.09
C GLY A 103 12.43 -26.41 -5.07
N GLY A 104 12.43 -25.07 -4.99
CA GLY A 104 13.25 -24.35 -4.01
C GLY A 104 13.69 -22.97 -4.47
N SER A 105 13.57 -22.00 -3.55
CA SER A 105 14.30 -20.73 -3.45
C SER A 105 14.95 -20.18 -4.74
N TRP A 106 14.14 -19.75 -5.70
CA TRP A 106 14.53 -18.63 -6.56
C TRP A 106 14.03 -17.36 -5.89
N GLU A 107 14.67 -16.98 -4.78
CA GLU A 107 14.67 -15.56 -4.42
C GLU A 107 15.35 -14.86 -5.59
N ALA A 108 14.58 -14.02 -6.29
CA ALA A 108 15.12 -13.12 -7.27
C ALA A 108 16.24 -12.35 -6.57
N ARG A 109 17.46 -12.54 -7.08
CA ARG A 109 18.60 -11.69 -6.77
C ARG A 109 18.23 -10.31 -7.32
N ASP A 110 17.53 -9.53 -6.51
CA ASP A 110 17.32 -8.11 -6.78
C ASP A 110 18.70 -7.45 -6.65
N ASP A 111 19.34 -7.27 -7.80
CA ASP A 111 20.48 -6.37 -7.96
C ASP A 111 19.97 -4.92 -7.78
N GLN A 112 19.80 -4.50 -6.52
CA GLN A 112 19.91 -3.09 -6.12
C GLN A 112 20.72 -3.05 -4.83
N GLY A 113 22.03 -2.81 -4.99
CA GLY A 113 22.87 -2.41 -3.87
C GLY A 113 22.45 -1.05 -3.34
N TRP A 114 22.77 -0.84 -2.06
CA TRP A 114 22.68 0.40 -1.27
C TRP A 114 21.36 0.64 -0.51
N HIS A 115 21.21 -0.04 0.63
CA HIS A 115 21.31 0.55 1.98
C HIS A 115 21.26 -0.58 3.03
N LYS A 116 22.36 -0.73 3.80
CA LYS A 116 22.43 -1.62 4.97
C LYS A 116 21.76 -0.93 6.15
N GLY A 117 20.59 -1.42 6.55
CA GLY A 117 19.91 -1.01 7.77
C GLY A 117 18.53 -1.62 7.81
N THR A 118 18.33 -2.60 8.70
CA THR A 118 17.07 -3.33 8.92
C THR A 118 16.48 -3.96 7.67
N THR A 119 16.79 -5.25 7.49
CA THR A 119 16.01 -6.14 6.63
C THR A 119 14.52 -5.90 6.88
N PRO A 120 13.72 -5.47 5.89
CA PRO A 120 12.28 -5.63 6.01
C PRO A 120 12.07 -7.12 6.25
N THR A 121 11.39 -7.48 7.34
CA THR A 121 10.76 -8.80 7.41
C THR A 121 10.06 -8.98 6.07
N PRO A 122 10.38 -10.02 5.28
CA PRO A 122 9.63 -10.28 4.07
C PRO A 122 8.20 -10.42 4.56
N VAL A 123 7.34 -9.44 4.22
CA VAL A 123 5.89 -9.53 4.44
C VAL A 123 5.56 -10.90 3.94
N LEU A 124 5.26 -11.79 4.90
CA LEU A 124 5.27 -13.25 4.77
C LEU A 124 5.07 -13.58 3.31
N GLY A 125 6.17 -13.84 2.58
CA GLY A 125 6.16 -13.80 1.12
C GLY A 125 4.91 -14.52 0.70
N PHE A 126 3.97 -13.81 0.06
CA PHE A 126 2.58 -14.25 -0.12
C PHE A 126 2.55 -15.44 -1.12
N GLY A 127 3.36 -16.47 -0.92
CA GLY A 127 2.93 -17.66 -0.18
C GLY A 127 1.92 -18.53 -0.90
N TRP A 128 1.51 -18.16 -2.11
CA TRP A 128 0.76 -19.04 -2.98
C TRP A 128 1.75 -19.93 -3.72
N ARG A 129 1.94 -21.13 -3.17
CA ARG A 129 2.28 -22.29 -3.98
C ARG A 129 0.98 -22.72 -4.64
N LEU A 130 0.95 -22.84 -5.97
CA LEU A 130 -0.14 -23.47 -6.70
C LEU A 130 -0.54 -24.75 -5.95
N GLY A 131 -1.75 -24.76 -5.38
CA GLY A 131 -2.22 -25.92 -4.64
C GLY A 131 -2.41 -27.09 -5.61
N PHE A 132 -2.19 -28.33 -5.16
CA PHE A 132 -2.45 -29.52 -6.00
C PHE A 132 -3.89 -29.53 -6.56
N ARG A 133 -4.85 -28.97 -5.81
CA ARG A 133 -6.24 -28.79 -6.26
C ARG A 133 -6.39 -27.82 -7.43
N GLU A 134 -5.69 -26.69 -7.41
CA GLU A 134 -5.72 -25.69 -8.48
C GLU A 134 -5.04 -26.25 -9.74
N LEU A 135 -3.93 -26.97 -9.57
CA LEU A 135 -3.25 -27.65 -10.66
C LEU A 135 -4.17 -28.68 -11.33
N LEU A 136 -4.87 -29.50 -10.53
CA LEU A 136 -5.86 -30.47 -11.06
C LEU A 136 -7.00 -29.76 -11.79
N LEU A 137 -7.47 -28.63 -11.29
CA LEU A 137 -8.51 -27.84 -11.93
C LEU A 137 -8.03 -27.27 -13.28
N TYR A 138 -6.84 -26.67 -13.33
CA TYR A 138 -6.27 -26.16 -14.59
C TYR A 138 -6.00 -27.28 -15.59
N LEU A 139 -5.51 -28.45 -15.13
CA LEU A 139 -5.33 -29.62 -15.98
C LEU A 139 -6.68 -30.12 -16.53
N GLY A 140 -7.70 -30.20 -15.68
CA GLY A 140 -9.05 -30.58 -16.07
C GLY A 140 -9.64 -29.61 -17.11
N LEU A 141 -9.47 -28.30 -16.92
CA LEU A 141 -9.89 -27.29 -17.88
C LEU A 141 -9.16 -27.42 -19.22
N LEU A 142 -7.83 -27.61 -19.19
CA LEU A 142 -7.04 -27.78 -20.40
C LEU A 142 -7.47 -29.02 -21.19
N LEU A 143 -7.61 -30.18 -20.51
CA LEU A 143 -8.04 -31.42 -21.14
C LEU A 143 -9.47 -31.31 -21.69
N GLY A 144 -10.39 -30.69 -20.93
CA GLY A 144 -11.76 -30.45 -21.35
C GLY A 144 -11.84 -29.55 -22.58
N ALA A 145 -11.10 -28.44 -22.59
CA ALA A 145 -11.05 -27.51 -23.71
C ALA A 145 -10.40 -28.12 -24.96
N MET A 146 -9.37 -28.97 -24.80
CA MET A 146 -8.78 -29.72 -25.93
C MET A 146 -9.77 -30.73 -26.50
N ALA A 147 -10.47 -31.47 -25.63
CA ALA A 147 -11.46 -32.45 -26.05
C ALA A 147 -12.61 -31.76 -26.81
N GLU A 148 -13.15 -30.66 -26.29
CA GLU A 148 -14.18 -29.87 -26.97
C GLU A 148 -13.68 -29.35 -28.32
N ALA A 149 -12.56 -28.64 -28.35
CA ALA A 149 -12.01 -28.08 -29.59
C ALA A 149 -11.76 -29.17 -30.64
N GLY A 150 -11.18 -30.31 -30.23
CA GLY A 150 -10.89 -31.43 -31.11
C GLY A 150 -12.15 -32.11 -31.65
N LEU A 151 -13.15 -32.36 -30.80
CA LEU A 151 -14.41 -32.98 -31.21
C LEU A 151 -15.20 -32.06 -32.16
N MET A 152 -15.32 -30.77 -31.84
CA MET A 152 -16.02 -29.80 -32.68
C MET A 152 -15.30 -29.64 -34.02
N HIS A 153 -13.97 -29.57 -34.04
CA HIS A 153 -13.22 -29.50 -35.29
C HIS A 153 -13.30 -30.81 -36.09
N HIS A 154 -13.35 -31.98 -35.46
CA HIS A 154 -13.40 -33.25 -36.19
C HIS A 154 -14.77 -33.53 -36.80
N PHE A 155 -15.86 -33.26 -36.06
CA PHE A 155 -17.22 -33.60 -36.48
C PHE A 155 -17.96 -32.48 -37.23
N LEU A 156 -17.60 -31.22 -37.00
CA LEU A 156 -18.34 -30.06 -37.53
C LEU A 156 -17.50 -29.15 -38.44
N SER A 157 -16.22 -29.48 -38.68
CA SER A 157 -15.40 -28.77 -39.68
C SER A 157 -15.88 -29.10 -41.10
N PRO A 158 -15.99 -28.10 -41.99
CA PRO A 158 -16.74 -28.26 -43.23
C PRO A 158 -15.98 -29.10 -44.26
N SER A 159 -16.47 -30.31 -44.54
CA SER A 159 -16.51 -30.84 -45.90
C SER A 159 -17.88 -30.45 -46.50
N GLN A 160 -17.89 -29.37 -47.29
CA GLN A 160 -19.01 -28.88 -48.11
C GLN A 160 -20.23 -28.26 -47.40
N ASN A 161 -20.35 -26.92 -47.51
CA ASN A 161 -21.55 -26.04 -47.66
C ASN A 161 -22.92 -26.32 -46.99
N GLN A 162 -23.12 -27.36 -46.18
CA GLN A 162 -24.45 -27.70 -45.60
C GLN A 162 -24.58 -27.40 -44.09
N PHE A 163 -23.51 -27.05 -43.38
CA PHE A 163 -23.55 -26.84 -41.91
C PHE A 163 -23.15 -25.43 -41.45
N ARG A 164 -23.74 -24.38 -42.05
CA ARG A 164 -23.68 -23.00 -41.49
C ARG A 164 -24.51 -22.83 -40.21
N GLU A 165 -25.47 -23.74 -39.97
CA GLU A 165 -26.43 -23.69 -38.85
C GLU A 165 -25.80 -23.86 -37.44
N PRO A 166 -24.90 -24.83 -37.15
CA PRO A 166 -24.35 -25.02 -35.80
C PRO A 166 -23.44 -23.86 -35.34
N GLN A 167 -22.61 -23.30 -36.23
CA GLN A 167 -21.78 -22.13 -35.90
C GLN A 167 -22.65 -20.89 -35.63
N ALA A 168 -23.76 -20.73 -36.35
CA ALA A 168 -24.73 -19.66 -36.11
C ALA A 168 -25.45 -19.83 -34.77
N ALA A 169 -25.83 -21.06 -34.38
CA ALA A 169 -26.43 -21.35 -33.07
C ALA A 169 -25.49 -20.98 -31.91
N VAL A 170 -24.21 -21.34 -32.00
CA VAL A 170 -23.19 -20.90 -31.01
C VAL A 170 -23.02 -19.37 -31.05
N GLY A 171 -23.10 -18.74 -32.23
CA GLY A 171 -23.11 -17.28 -32.35
C GLY A 171 -24.23 -16.60 -31.56
N TYR A 172 -25.47 -17.10 -31.63
CA TYR A 172 -26.58 -16.59 -30.81
C TYR A 172 -26.35 -16.81 -29.31
N LEU A 173 -25.79 -17.96 -28.92
CA LEU A 173 -25.42 -18.22 -27.53
C LEU A 173 -24.40 -17.19 -27.01
N LEU A 174 -23.39 -16.83 -27.82
CA LEU A 174 -22.40 -15.81 -27.45
C LEU A 174 -23.05 -14.43 -27.21
N ILE A 175 -24.02 -14.03 -28.03
CA ILE A 175 -24.77 -12.78 -27.84
C ILE A 175 -25.55 -12.80 -26.52
N ILE A 176 -26.25 -13.91 -26.22
CA ILE A 176 -27.00 -14.06 -24.97
C ILE A 176 -26.05 -14.00 -23.76
N LEU A 177 -24.95 -14.75 -23.81
CA LEU A 177 -23.94 -14.75 -22.75
C LEU A 177 -23.36 -13.35 -22.52
N PHE A 178 -23.07 -12.60 -23.59
CA PHE A 178 -22.57 -11.24 -23.49
C PHE A 178 -23.56 -10.33 -22.76
N VAL A 179 -24.84 -10.33 -23.16
CA VAL A 179 -25.88 -9.50 -22.53
C VAL A 179 -26.06 -9.85 -21.06
N VAL A 180 -26.10 -11.14 -20.71
CA VAL A 180 -26.26 -11.60 -19.32
C VAL A 180 -25.05 -11.21 -18.46
N ILE A 181 -23.83 -11.48 -18.93
CA ILE A 181 -22.59 -11.14 -18.19
C ILE A 181 -22.46 -9.63 -18.02
N TRP A 182 -22.79 -8.87 -19.07
CA TRP A 182 -22.80 -7.41 -19.04
C TRP A 182 -23.80 -6.89 -17.99
N ALA A 183 -25.04 -7.38 -18.00
CA ALA A 183 -26.06 -6.98 -17.03
C ALA A 183 -25.66 -7.32 -15.59
N LEU A 184 -25.16 -8.54 -15.35
CA LEU A 184 -24.70 -8.97 -14.03
C LEU A 184 -23.54 -8.11 -13.52
N ARG A 185 -22.68 -7.59 -14.40
CA ARG A 185 -21.58 -6.69 -14.04
C ARG A 185 -22.09 -5.31 -13.63
N GLU A 186 -22.97 -4.71 -14.42
CA GLU A 186 -23.50 -3.36 -14.14
C GLU A 186 -24.27 -3.31 -12.81
N ILE A 187 -24.89 -4.42 -12.40
CA ILE A 187 -25.60 -4.55 -11.11
C ILE A 187 -24.64 -4.57 -9.90
N GLN A 188 -23.34 -4.86 -10.07
CA GLN A 188 -22.38 -4.95 -8.95
C GLN A 188 -21.90 -3.59 -8.44
N GLY A 189 -21.86 -2.56 -9.28
CA GLY A 189 -21.29 -1.26 -8.95
C GLY A 189 -22.25 -0.34 -8.20
N ALA A 190 -21.72 0.70 -7.57
CA ALA A 190 -22.52 1.77 -6.96
C ALA A 190 -23.35 2.55 -8.00
N TYR A 191 -22.86 2.62 -9.24
CA TYR A 191 -23.54 3.24 -10.37
C TYR A 191 -23.70 2.26 -11.53
N VAL A 192 -24.88 2.28 -12.15
CA VAL A 192 -25.19 1.63 -13.42
C VAL A 192 -24.84 2.60 -14.55
N PHE A 193 -24.06 2.15 -15.54
CA PHE A 193 -23.49 3.00 -16.61
C PHE A 193 -22.63 4.18 -16.13
N GLY A 194 -22.25 4.21 -14.84
CA GLY A 194 -21.54 5.35 -14.24
C GLY A 194 -22.38 6.63 -14.04
N VAL A 195 -23.67 6.59 -14.38
CA VAL A 195 -24.58 7.76 -14.34
C VAL A 195 -25.71 7.58 -13.35
N PHE A 196 -26.32 6.39 -13.31
CA PHE A 196 -27.49 6.13 -12.47
C PHE A 196 -27.10 5.40 -11.20
N LEU A 197 -27.52 5.91 -10.04
CA LEU A 197 -27.32 5.27 -8.76
C LEU A 197 -27.98 3.90 -8.73
N ASN A 198 -27.22 2.85 -8.39
CA ASN A 198 -27.73 1.48 -8.34
C ASN A 198 -28.59 1.27 -7.07
N PRO A 199 -29.89 0.98 -7.19
CA PRO A 199 -30.76 0.76 -6.03
C PRO A 199 -30.46 -0.56 -5.30
N LEU A 200 -29.79 -1.51 -5.95
CA LEU A 200 -29.42 -2.80 -5.35
C LEU A 200 -28.14 -2.70 -4.51
N TYR A 201 -27.40 -1.59 -4.60
CA TYR A 201 -26.15 -1.39 -3.89
C TYR A 201 -26.39 -0.89 -2.45
N PRO A 202 -25.81 -1.53 -1.42
CA PRO A 202 -25.96 -1.11 -0.02
C PRO A 202 -25.39 0.30 0.27
N ARG A 203 -26.15 1.17 0.97
CA ARG A 203 -25.77 2.56 1.30
C ARG A 203 -25.90 2.90 2.79
N GLY A 204 -25.23 3.97 3.22
CA GLY A 204 -25.39 4.59 4.53
C GLY A 204 -24.93 3.72 5.70
N MET A 205 -24.00 2.79 5.46
CA MET A 205 -23.58 1.83 6.47
C MET A 205 -22.15 2.06 6.91
N ALA A 206 -21.99 2.60 8.12
CA ALA A 206 -20.71 2.64 8.82
C ALA A 206 -20.28 1.25 9.33
N ASN A 207 -21.24 0.36 9.61
CA ASN A 207 -20.95 -0.98 10.12
C ASN A 207 -20.67 -1.99 8.99
N VAL A 208 -19.44 -2.50 8.95
CA VAL A 208 -18.96 -3.50 7.98
C VAL A 208 -19.80 -4.78 7.99
N GLN A 209 -20.25 -5.25 9.16
CA GLN A 209 -21.01 -6.50 9.25
C GLN A 209 -22.38 -6.38 8.57
N VAL A 210 -23.07 -5.25 8.77
CA VAL A 210 -24.36 -4.98 8.13
C VAL A 210 -24.18 -4.83 6.61
N PHE A 211 -23.09 -4.18 6.19
CA PHE A 211 -22.74 -4.08 4.77
C PHE A 211 -22.51 -5.46 4.13
N LYS A 212 -21.78 -6.36 4.79
CA LYS A 212 -21.57 -7.75 4.34
C LYS A 212 -22.91 -8.50 4.23
N GLN A 213 -23.79 -8.38 5.22
CA GLN A 213 -25.10 -9.05 5.20
C GLN A 213 -26.00 -8.58 4.05
N ARG A 214 -26.10 -7.27 3.81
CA ARG A 214 -26.93 -6.71 2.74
C ARG A 214 -26.36 -6.94 1.33
N SER A 215 -25.04 -7.11 1.20
CA SER A 215 -24.40 -7.38 -0.09
C SER A 215 -24.45 -8.85 -0.53
N ASN A 216 -25.07 -9.75 0.25
CA ASN A 216 -25.20 -11.17 -0.09
C ASN A 216 -25.84 -11.43 -1.47
N GLY A 217 -26.88 -10.70 -1.84
CA GLY A 217 -27.51 -10.83 -3.17
C GLY A 217 -26.54 -10.49 -4.30
N LEU A 218 -25.74 -9.43 -4.11
CA LEU A 218 -24.69 -9.05 -5.06
C LEU A 218 -23.58 -10.10 -5.11
N HIS A 219 -23.24 -10.74 -3.99
CA HIS A 219 -22.27 -11.83 -3.95
C HIS A 219 -22.71 -13.04 -4.79
N VAL A 220 -23.99 -13.41 -4.73
CA VAL A 220 -24.55 -14.49 -5.56
C VAL A 220 -24.51 -14.12 -7.03
N ALA A 221 -24.95 -12.92 -7.40
CA ALA A 221 -24.89 -12.43 -8.78
C ALA A 221 -23.44 -12.38 -9.32
N GLY A 222 -22.48 -11.98 -8.50
CA GLY A 222 -21.06 -11.96 -8.83
C GLY A 222 -20.49 -13.38 -9.01
N ALA A 223 -20.91 -14.34 -8.21
CA ALA A 223 -20.53 -15.75 -8.36
C ALA A 223 -21.09 -16.36 -9.66
N ILE A 224 -22.35 -16.08 -9.99
CA ILE A 224 -22.96 -16.51 -11.27
C ILE A 224 -22.18 -15.91 -12.44
N ARG A 225 -21.92 -14.60 -12.41
CA ARG A 225 -21.11 -13.92 -13.44
C ARG A 225 -19.75 -14.58 -13.60
N ARG A 226 -19.07 -14.89 -12.50
CA ARG A 226 -17.75 -15.53 -12.51
C ARG A 226 -17.79 -16.89 -13.19
N VAL A 227 -18.75 -17.75 -12.87
CA VAL A 227 -18.91 -19.06 -13.51
C VAL A 227 -19.20 -18.89 -15.00
N LEU A 228 -20.12 -17.99 -15.37
CA LEU A 228 -20.45 -17.74 -16.77
C LEU A 228 -19.21 -17.24 -17.55
N LEU A 229 -18.48 -16.27 -17.00
CA LEU A 229 -17.36 -15.62 -17.68
C LEU A 229 -16.09 -16.48 -17.74
N ASN A 230 -15.75 -17.18 -16.66
CA ASN A 230 -14.50 -17.94 -16.58
C ASN A 230 -14.65 -19.39 -17.04
N LEU A 231 -15.86 -19.97 -17.01
CA LEU A 231 -16.08 -21.38 -17.37
C LEU A 231 -16.93 -21.54 -18.63
N VAL A 232 -18.09 -20.89 -18.72
CA VAL A 232 -19.04 -21.14 -19.83
C VAL A 232 -18.64 -20.40 -21.11
N SER A 233 -18.31 -19.11 -21.01
CA SER A 233 -17.95 -18.28 -22.16
C SER A 233 -16.69 -18.76 -22.89
N PRO A 234 -15.59 -19.18 -22.23
CA PRO A 234 -14.41 -19.66 -22.92
C PRO A 234 -14.68 -20.90 -23.77
N PHE A 235 -15.43 -21.87 -23.26
CA PHE A 235 -15.81 -23.09 -23.99
C PHE A 235 -16.70 -22.74 -25.20
N ALA A 236 -17.71 -21.87 -25.02
CA ALA A 236 -18.53 -21.41 -26.14
C ALA A 236 -17.72 -20.68 -27.23
N MET A 237 -16.75 -19.86 -26.85
CA MET A 237 -15.86 -19.18 -27.79
C MET A 237 -14.88 -20.15 -28.48
N ILE A 238 -14.37 -21.15 -27.76
CA ILE A 238 -13.52 -22.21 -28.31
C ILE A 238 -14.30 -23.04 -29.32
N ALA A 239 -15.53 -23.44 -29.02
CA ALA A 239 -16.40 -24.13 -29.97
C ALA A 239 -16.61 -23.29 -31.24
N PHE A 240 -16.91 -21.99 -31.10
CA PHE A 240 -17.06 -21.09 -32.23
C PHE A 240 -15.81 -21.00 -33.13
N LEU A 241 -14.62 -20.92 -32.52
CA LEU A 241 -13.34 -20.88 -33.22
C LEU A 241 -12.95 -22.22 -33.84
N ALA A 242 -13.23 -23.34 -33.18
CA ALA A 242 -12.88 -24.68 -33.63
C ALA A 242 -13.70 -25.12 -34.86
N MET A 243 -14.94 -24.66 -34.97
CA MET A 243 -15.81 -24.92 -36.13
C MET A 243 -15.49 -24.05 -37.35
N ASP A 244 -14.55 -23.12 -37.25
CA ASP A 244 -14.34 -22.13 -38.31
C ASP A 244 -13.59 -22.70 -39.52
N GLY A 245 -14.11 -22.45 -40.72
CA GLY A 245 -13.52 -22.96 -41.96
C GLY A 245 -12.20 -22.31 -42.36
N SER A 246 -11.86 -21.12 -41.82
CA SER A 246 -10.62 -20.41 -42.16
C SER A 246 -9.35 -21.14 -41.70
N VAL A 247 -9.50 -22.11 -40.79
CA VAL A 247 -8.44 -23.01 -40.32
C VAL A 247 -7.82 -23.82 -41.48
N GLN A 248 -8.55 -24.05 -42.57
CA GLN A 248 -8.03 -24.79 -43.72
C GLN A 248 -6.97 -24.01 -44.53
N GLN A 249 -6.82 -22.69 -44.32
CA GLN A 249 -5.90 -21.82 -45.07
C GLN A 249 -4.70 -21.32 -44.22
N LEU A 250 -4.37 -22.03 -43.14
CA LEU A 250 -3.46 -21.60 -42.07
C LEU A 250 -1.99 -21.35 -42.47
N HIS A 251 -1.55 -21.75 -43.66
CA HIS A 251 -0.19 -21.49 -44.16
C HIS A 251 0.07 -20.03 -44.59
N THR A 252 -0.84 -19.12 -44.26
CA THR A 252 -0.59 -17.67 -44.39
C THR A 252 -0.19 -17.10 -43.03
N ALA A 253 0.89 -16.31 -43.00
CA ALA A 253 1.43 -15.75 -41.76
C ALA A 253 0.37 -14.93 -40.98
N SER A 254 -0.50 -14.18 -41.67
CA SER A 254 -1.58 -13.40 -41.05
C SER A 254 -2.63 -14.27 -40.36
N LEU A 255 -3.00 -15.40 -40.96
CA LEU A 255 -3.97 -16.35 -40.39
C LEU A 255 -3.37 -17.08 -39.18
N SER A 256 -2.09 -17.48 -39.24
CA SER A 256 -1.40 -18.07 -38.08
C SER A 256 -1.40 -17.11 -36.88
N VAL A 257 -0.99 -15.84 -37.07
CA VAL A 257 -1.01 -14.81 -36.02
C VAL A 257 -2.43 -14.56 -35.51
N GLY A 258 -3.40 -14.39 -36.41
CA GLY A 258 -4.79 -14.11 -36.03
C GLY A 258 -5.41 -15.25 -35.23
N PHE A 259 -5.11 -16.49 -35.59
CA PHE A 259 -5.67 -17.68 -34.93
C PHE A 259 -5.02 -17.95 -33.58
N THR A 260 -3.69 -17.85 -33.47
CA THR A 260 -3.00 -18.01 -32.17
C THR A 260 -3.42 -16.94 -31.18
N ARG A 261 -3.57 -15.69 -31.64
CA ARG A 261 -4.16 -14.60 -30.87
C ARG A 261 -5.58 -14.94 -30.41
N ALA A 262 -6.45 -15.38 -31.32
CA ALA A 262 -7.85 -15.63 -31.02
C ALA A 262 -8.03 -16.65 -29.89
N PHE A 263 -7.32 -17.79 -29.94
CA PHE A 263 -7.37 -18.81 -28.88
C PHE A 263 -6.78 -18.33 -27.55
N ARG A 264 -5.74 -17.51 -27.59
CA ARG A 264 -5.16 -16.96 -26.36
C ARG A 264 -6.07 -15.94 -25.69
N VAL A 265 -6.62 -14.99 -26.46
CA VAL A 265 -7.44 -13.89 -25.92
C VAL A 265 -8.71 -14.40 -25.24
N VAL A 266 -9.25 -15.55 -25.67
CA VAL A 266 -10.35 -16.26 -24.99
C VAL A 266 -10.05 -16.50 -23.51
N TRP A 267 -8.81 -16.82 -23.15
CA TRP A 267 -8.38 -17.04 -21.78
C TRP A 267 -7.80 -15.78 -21.13
N GLN A 268 -6.99 -15.02 -21.87
CA GLN A 268 -6.31 -13.81 -21.37
C GLN A 268 -7.31 -12.73 -20.90
N SER A 269 -8.35 -12.47 -21.71
CA SER A 269 -9.35 -11.44 -21.46
C SER A 269 -10.71 -11.86 -22.04
N SER A 270 -11.32 -12.90 -21.44
CA SER A 270 -12.57 -13.51 -21.90
C SER A 270 -13.71 -12.51 -22.15
N GLU A 271 -13.77 -11.44 -21.37
CA GLU A 271 -14.79 -10.38 -21.50
C GLU A 271 -14.62 -9.56 -22.78
N ASP A 272 -13.38 -9.18 -23.11
CA ASP A 272 -13.06 -8.44 -24.35
C ASP A 272 -13.13 -9.36 -25.57
N ALA A 273 -12.72 -10.62 -25.41
CA ALA A 273 -12.85 -11.66 -26.43
C ALA A 273 -14.31 -11.88 -26.83
N LEU A 274 -15.20 -11.98 -25.83
CA LEU A 274 -16.63 -12.16 -26.04
C LEU A 274 -17.24 -10.98 -26.80
N LEU A 275 -16.86 -9.75 -26.45
CA LEU A 275 -17.28 -8.55 -27.19
C LEU A 275 -16.79 -8.61 -28.65
N GLN A 276 -15.52 -8.94 -28.89
CA GLN A 276 -14.96 -9.04 -30.24
C GLN A 276 -15.71 -10.08 -31.09
N MET A 277 -16.00 -11.25 -30.51
CA MET A 277 -16.77 -12.31 -31.18
C MET A 277 -18.20 -11.87 -31.49
N VAL A 278 -18.89 -11.24 -30.54
CA VAL A 278 -20.25 -10.74 -30.72
C VAL A 278 -20.33 -9.71 -31.84
N VAL A 279 -19.34 -8.82 -31.96
CA VAL A 279 -19.27 -7.86 -33.07
C VAL A 279 -19.12 -8.60 -34.41
N VAL A 280 -18.19 -9.56 -34.51
CA VAL A 280 -17.99 -10.35 -35.74
C VAL A 280 -19.25 -11.13 -36.11
N VAL A 281 -19.90 -11.79 -35.14
CA VAL A 281 -21.15 -12.54 -35.34
C VAL A 281 -22.26 -11.59 -35.78
N SER A 282 -22.39 -10.41 -35.18
CA SER A 282 -23.42 -9.43 -35.54
C SER A 282 -23.24 -8.91 -36.96
N VAL A 283 -22.00 -8.66 -37.39
CA VAL A 283 -21.68 -8.29 -38.78
C VAL A 283 -22.06 -9.40 -39.75
N ARG A 284 -21.76 -10.67 -39.41
CA ARG A 284 -22.16 -11.84 -40.23
C ARG A 284 -23.67 -12.00 -40.32
N LEU A 285 -24.38 -11.83 -39.21
CA LEU A 285 -25.85 -11.89 -39.18
C LEU A 285 -26.48 -10.75 -39.99
N ALA A 286 -25.91 -9.54 -39.92
CA ALA A 286 -26.39 -8.38 -40.69
C ALA A 286 -26.14 -8.53 -42.20
N ALA A 287 -25.06 -9.19 -42.60
CA ALA A 287 -24.76 -9.46 -44.01
C ALA A 287 -25.67 -10.55 -44.61
N GLY A 288 -26.24 -11.44 -43.79
CA GLY A 288 -27.13 -12.51 -44.25
C GLY A 288 -26.46 -13.41 -45.29
N ASP A 289 -27.08 -13.52 -46.47
CA ASP A 289 -26.54 -14.28 -47.61
C ASP A 289 -25.59 -13.47 -48.51
N SER A 290 -25.48 -12.15 -48.30
CA SER A 290 -24.57 -11.31 -49.07
C SER A 290 -23.13 -11.52 -48.60
N GLN A 291 -22.26 -11.96 -49.50
CA GLN A 291 -20.81 -12.04 -49.21
C GLN A 291 -20.22 -10.63 -49.23
N LEU A 292 -19.44 -10.29 -48.20
CA LEU A 292 -18.67 -9.05 -48.13
C LEU A 292 -17.25 -9.34 -48.64
N PRO A 293 -16.94 -9.07 -49.93
CA PRO A 293 -15.78 -9.65 -50.63
C PRO A 293 -14.40 -9.28 -50.06
N GLY A 294 -14.31 -8.24 -49.22
CA GLY A 294 -13.07 -7.88 -48.48
C GLY A 294 -13.06 -8.29 -47.00
N TRP A 295 -14.21 -8.54 -46.39
CA TRP A 295 -14.29 -8.92 -44.97
C TRP A 295 -14.19 -10.43 -44.81
N ASP A 296 -14.93 -11.18 -45.62
CA ASP A 296 -15.00 -12.65 -45.52
C ASP A 296 -13.70 -13.32 -45.95
N SER A 297 -12.89 -12.66 -46.79
CA SER A 297 -11.60 -13.15 -47.28
C SER A 297 -10.46 -13.05 -46.25
N LEU A 298 -10.62 -12.27 -45.17
CA LEU A 298 -9.59 -12.07 -44.14
C LEU A 298 -9.44 -13.28 -43.21
N GLY A 299 -10.47 -14.11 -43.08
CA GLY A 299 -10.55 -15.17 -42.09
C GLY A 299 -10.85 -14.67 -40.67
N THR A 300 -11.47 -15.51 -39.85
CA THR A 300 -12.03 -15.12 -38.54
C THR A 300 -10.99 -14.61 -37.56
N GLY A 301 -9.80 -15.22 -37.53
CA GLY A 301 -8.70 -14.79 -36.65
C GLY A 301 -8.24 -13.35 -36.94
N VAL A 302 -8.12 -12.98 -38.22
CA VAL A 302 -7.73 -11.62 -38.63
C VAL A 302 -8.88 -10.64 -38.43
N GLN A 303 -10.13 -11.05 -38.70
CA GLN A 303 -11.32 -10.25 -38.37
C GLN A 303 -11.34 -9.86 -36.88
N LEU A 304 -11.12 -10.82 -35.98
CA LEU A 304 -11.08 -10.57 -34.53
C LEU A 304 -9.91 -9.68 -34.11
N LEU A 305 -8.74 -9.84 -34.74
CA LEU A 305 -7.60 -8.95 -34.52
C LEU A 305 -7.94 -7.51 -34.89
N LEU A 306 -8.54 -7.30 -36.07
CA LEU A 306 -8.94 -5.97 -36.55
C LEU A 306 -10.04 -5.36 -35.66
N VAL A 307 -11.07 -6.13 -35.29
CA VAL A 307 -12.11 -5.66 -34.37
C VAL A 307 -11.51 -5.28 -33.02
N GLY A 308 -10.61 -6.11 -32.48
CA GLY A 308 -9.92 -5.83 -31.21
C GLY A 308 -9.11 -4.54 -31.27
N LEU A 309 -8.32 -4.35 -32.33
CA LEU A 309 -7.53 -3.13 -32.53
C LEU A 309 -8.45 -1.90 -32.69
N LEU A 310 -9.45 -1.96 -33.56
CA LEU A 310 -10.38 -0.84 -33.80
C LEU A 310 -11.18 -0.48 -32.54
N SER A 311 -11.62 -1.49 -31.78
CA SER A 311 -12.35 -1.29 -30.52
C SER A 311 -11.47 -0.61 -29.48
N ASP A 312 -10.21 -1.02 -29.32
CA ASP A 312 -9.27 -0.34 -28.43
C ASP A 312 -9.04 1.10 -28.85
N ARG A 313 -8.73 1.35 -30.14
CA ARG A 313 -8.49 2.71 -30.65
C ARG A 313 -9.71 3.61 -30.49
N LEU A 314 -10.92 3.07 -30.68
CA LEU A 314 -12.16 3.81 -30.44
C LEU A 314 -12.33 4.15 -28.96
N LEU A 315 -12.12 3.20 -28.05
CA LEU A 315 -12.20 3.44 -26.61
C LEU A 315 -11.16 4.46 -26.14
N GLN A 316 -9.93 4.39 -26.66
CA GLN A 316 -8.89 5.39 -26.39
C GLN A 316 -9.27 6.78 -26.92
N PHE A 317 -9.81 6.86 -28.15
CA PHE A 317 -10.31 8.10 -28.72
C PHE A 317 -11.41 8.71 -27.83
N LEU A 318 -12.39 7.92 -27.42
CA LEU A 318 -13.49 8.38 -26.54
C LEU A 318 -12.97 8.82 -25.16
N SER A 319 -12.02 8.10 -24.58
CA SER A 319 -11.40 8.45 -23.30
C SER A 319 -10.61 9.77 -23.39
N LYS A 320 -9.83 9.96 -24.46
CA LYS A 320 -9.09 11.18 -24.77
C LYS A 320 -10.01 12.36 -25.06
N LEU A 321 -11.09 12.13 -25.79
CA LEU A 321 -12.11 13.15 -26.04
C LEU A 321 -12.79 13.56 -24.72
N LYS A 322 -13.17 12.61 -23.87
CA LYS A 322 -13.72 12.89 -22.53
C LYS A 322 -12.74 13.72 -21.70
N PHE A 323 -11.46 13.37 -21.70
CA PHE A 323 -10.43 14.12 -20.98
C PHE A 323 -10.24 15.54 -21.53
N ALA A 324 -10.12 15.69 -22.86
CA ALA A 324 -9.98 17.00 -23.49
C ALA A 324 -11.18 17.91 -23.21
N LEU A 325 -12.40 17.37 -23.33
CA LEU A 325 -13.64 18.07 -22.99
C LEU A 325 -13.69 18.46 -21.51
N ALA A 326 -13.26 17.58 -20.61
CA ALA A 326 -13.21 17.89 -19.18
C ALA A 326 -12.29 19.09 -18.91
N VAL A 327 -11.05 19.07 -19.43
CA VAL A 327 -10.10 20.19 -19.29
C VAL A 327 -10.64 21.48 -19.93
N LEU A 328 -11.29 21.40 -21.10
CA LEU A 328 -11.91 22.55 -21.76
C LEU A 328 -13.02 23.16 -20.88
N VAL A 329 -13.94 22.33 -20.38
CA VAL A 329 -15.05 22.80 -19.54
C VAL A 329 -14.53 23.40 -18.23
N THR A 330 -13.61 22.71 -17.54
CA THR A 330 -13.08 23.17 -16.27
C THR A 330 -12.22 24.43 -16.38
N SER A 331 -11.57 24.65 -17.53
CA SER A 331 -10.84 25.90 -17.79
C SER A 331 -11.71 27.17 -17.71
N TRP A 332 -13.03 27.03 -17.87
CA TRP A 332 -13.98 28.14 -17.75
C TRP A 332 -14.84 28.09 -16.49
N THR A 333 -15.25 26.88 -16.06
CA THR A 333 -16.16 26.73 -14.91
C THR A 333 -15.44 26.86 -13.58
N GLU A 334 -14.18 26.43 -13.47
CA GLU A 334 -13.44 26.47 -12.21
C GLU A 334 -12.74 27.80 -11.99
N LYS A 335 -13.05 28.46 -10.88
CA LYS A 335 -12.53 29.81 -10.56
C LYS A 335 -11.01 29.86 -10.49
N LYS A 336 -10.37 28.81 -9.95
CA LYS A 336 -8.90 28.72 -9.83
C LYS A 336 -8.21 28.48 -11.18
N GLN A 337 -8.90 27.86 -12.14
CA GLN A 337 -8.36 27.54 -13.47
C GLN A 337 -8.70 28.62 -14.52
N ARG A 338 -9.72 29.43 -14.26
CA ARG A 338 -10.20 30.48 -15.16
C ARG A 338 -9.21 31.65 -15.24
N ARG A 339 -8.38 31.63 -16.28
CA ARG A 339 -7.51 32.75 -16.66
C ARG A 339 -8.28 33.84 -17.41
N GLN A 340 -7.74 35.06 -17.45
CA GLN A 340 -8.31 36.17 -18.24
C GLN A 340 -8.48 35.81 -19.73
N SER A 341 -7.59 34.98 -20.27
CA SER A 341 -7.61 34.50 -21.65
C SER A 341 -8.42 33.21 -21.87
N ALA A 342 -9.11 32.66 -20.87
CA ALA A 342 -9.84 31.40 -20.99
C ALA A 342 -10.90 31.42 -22.11
N GLY A 343 -11.62 32.54 -22.27
CA GLY A 343 -12.59 32.72 -23.35
C GLY A 343 -11.93 32.69 -24.74
N THR A 344 -10.77 33.34 -24.88
CA THR A 344 -9.98 33.33 -26.13
C THR A 344 -9.46 31.94 -26.45
N LEU A 345 -8.98 31.19 -25.46
CA LEU A 345 -8.53 29.81 -25.64
C LEU A 345 -9.68 28.87 -26.04
N LEU A 346 -10.87 29.05 -25.47
CA LEU A 346 -12.06 28.31 -25.88
C LEU A 346 -12.49 28.65 -27.32
N ALA A 347 -12.48 29.94 -27.68
CA ALA A 347 -12.78 30.39 -29.03
C ALA A 347 -11.77 29.82 -30.05
N LEU A 348 -10.48 29.79 -29.70
CA LEU A 348 -9.41 29.23 -30.51
C LEU A 348 -9.53 27.70 -30.68
N ASN A 349 -9.85 26.97 -29.60
CA ASN A 349 -10.12 25.52 -29.70
C ASN A 349 -11.39 25.23 -30.52
N SER A 350 -12.40 26.11 -30.44
CA SER A 350 -13.62 25.99 -31.24
C SER A 350 -13.35 26.22 -32.73
N SER A 351 -12.54 27.23 -33.08
CA SER A 351 -12.16 27.50 -34.47
C SER A 351 -11.18 26.47 -35.05
N LEU A 352 -10.26 25.96 -34.22
CA LEU A 352 -9.30 24.91 -34.57
C LEU A 352 -9.77 23.50 -34.19
N CYS A 353 -11.07 23.28 -34.03
CA CYS A 353 -11.63 21.99 -33.64
C CYS A 353 -11.18 20.82 -34.54
N PRO A 354 -11.09 20.95 -35.88
CA PRO A 354 -10.57 19.88 -36.73
C PRO A 354 -9.13 19.49 -36.40
N LEU A 355 -8.29 20.48 -36.04
CA LEU A 355 -6.90 20.25 -35.62
C LEU A 355 -6.85 19.54 -34.26
N LEU A 356 -7.65 19.98 -33.30
CA LEU A 356 -7.76 19.32 -31.99
C LEU A 356 -8.20 17.86 -32.13
N LEU A 357 -9.24 17.59 -32.92
CA LEU A 357 -9.69 16.22 -33.21
C LEU A 357 -8.60 15.41 -33.90
N SER A 358 -7.83 16.01 -34.82
CA SER A 358 -6.70 15.35 -35.47
C SER A 358 -5.60 14.97 -34.47
N VAL A 359 -5.29 15.84 -33.49
CA VAL A 359 -4.34 15.55 -32.40
C VAL A 359 -4.86 14.40 -31.53
N VAL A 360 -6.14 14.40 -31.16
CA VAL A 360 -6.77 13.34 -30.37
C VAL A 360 -6.76 12.01 -31.11
N VAL A 361 -7.09 12.01 -32.41
CA VAL A 361 -7.04 10.82 -33.27
C VAL A 361 -5.60 10.30 -33.39
N LEU A 362 -4.62 11.18 -33.65
CA LEU A 362 -3.21 10.79 -33.75
C LEU A 362 -2.70 10.18 -32.43
N SER A 363 -3.03 10.80 -31.30
CA SER A 363 -2.70 10.29 -29.97
C SER A 363 -3.35 8.92 -29.71
N ALA A 364 -4.61 8.72 -30.09
CA ALA A 364 -5.30 7.44 -29.97
C ALA A 364 -4.67 6.36 -30.88
N MET A 365 -4.32 6.69 -32.13
CA MET A 365 -3.67 5.78 -33.07
C MET A 365 -2.31 5.28 -32.56
N LEU A 366 -1.52 6.18 -31.97
CA LEU A 366 -0.21 5.85 -31.40
C LEU A 366 -0.31 5.25 -29.98
N SER A 367 -1.51 5.07 -29.44
CA SER A 367 -1.71 4.71 -28.03
C SER A 367 -0.97 5.61 -27.04
N ALA A 368 -0.66 6.84 -27.47
CA ALA A 368 0.11 7.83 -26.73
C ALA A 368 -0.77 8.57 -25.72
N PRO A 369 -0.20 9.21 -24.69
CA PRO A 369 -0.94 10.12 -23.83
C PRO A 369 -1.26 11.44 -24.55
N LEU A 370 -2.41 12.03 -24.23
CA LEU A 370 -2.77 13.39 -24.63
C LEU A 370 -2.23 14.36 -23.57
N LEU A 371 -1.24 15.16 -23.94
CA LEU A 371 -0.51 16.05 -23.04
C LEU A 371 -1.18 17.43 -22.99
N PRO A 372 -1.77 17.86 -21.85
CA PRO A 372 -2.25 19.23 -21.66
C PRO A 372 -1.10 20.14 -21.25
N LEU A 373 -0.63 21.00 -22.15
CA LEU A 373 0.52 21.88 -21.89
C LEU A 373 0.27 22.82 -20.71
N PHE A 374 1.07 22.73 -19.65
CA PHE A 374 0.94 23.56 -18.45
C PHE A 374 -0.48 23.54 -17.85
N THR A 375 -1.20 22.43 -18.00
CA THR A 375 -2.63 22.28 -17.62
C THR A 375 -3.60 23.19 -18.37
N LEU A 376 -3.17 23.87 -19.43
CA LEU A 376 -4.02 24.65 -20.31
C LEU A 376 -4.83 23.74 -21.25
N PRO A 377 -5.96 24.22 -21.79
CA PRO A 377 -6.68 23.53 -22.86
C PRO A 377 -5.93 23.65 -24.21
N ILE A 378 -4.65 23.31 -24.21
CA ILE A 378 -3.78 23.22 -25.39
C ILE A 378 -3.14 21.84 -25.33
N PHE A 379 -3.41 21.01 -26.33
CA PHE A 379 -3.06 19.60 -26.30
C PHE A 379 -1.97 19.27 -27.32
N LEU A 380 -0.97 18.51 -26.87
CA LEU A 380 0.02 17.88 -27.74
C LEU A 380 -0.10 16.35 -27.65
N VAL A 381 0.44 15.67 -28.65
CA VAL A 381 0.64 14.20 -28.57
C VAL A 381 1.89 13.95 -27.76
N GLY A 382 1.75 13.38 -26.57
CA GLY A 382 2.91 12.92 -25.79
C GLY A 382 3.57 11.73 -26.48
N PHE A 383 4.78 11.39 -26.09
CA PHE A 383 5.48 10.28 -26.72
C PHE A 383 4.89 8.89 -26.36
N PRO A 384 4.91 7.91 -27.28
CA PRO A 384 4.48 6.54 -26.98
C PRO A 384 5.36 5.88 -25.92
N ARG A 385 4.74 5.23 -24.93
CA ARG A 385 5.42 4.54 -23.83
C ARG A 385 4.57 3.38 -23.29
N PRO A 386 5.16 2.38 -22.63
CA PRO A 386 4.43 1.28 -22.00
C PRO A 386 3.33 1.77 -21.06
N GLN A 387 2.31 0.94 -20.83
CA GLN A 387 1.20 1.29 -19.93
C GLN A 387 1.59 1.33 -18.45
N ARG A 388 2.63 0.58 -18.05
CA ARG A 388 3.23 0.70 -16.71
C ARG A 388 3.89 2.08 -16.52
N SER A 389 4.23 2.41 -15.28
CA SER A 389 5.05 3.59 -15.01
C SER A 389 6.41 3.52 -15.70
N TRP A 390 6.90 4.69 -16.11
CA TRP A 390 8.19 4.95 -16.74
C TRP A 390 8.68 6.30 -16.21
N PRO A 391 9.99 6.50 -15.90
CA PRO A 391 11.12 5.64 -16.25
C PRO A 391 11.53 4.57 -15.20
N GLY A 392 11.07 4.69 -13.96
CA GLY A 392 11.50 3.82 -12.85
C GLY A 392 10.82 2.44 -12.82
N PRO A 393 11.40 1.45 -12.11
CA PRO A 393 10.73 0.19 -11.83
C PRO A 393 9.54 0.41 -10.90
N VAL A 394 8.51 -0.45 -11.05
CA VAL A 394 7.33 -0.43 -10.19
C VAL A 394 7.73 -0.81 -8.75
N GLY A 395 7.28 -0.02 -7.77
CA GLY A 395 7.58 -0.25 -6.35
C GLY A 395 8.54 0.77 -5.74
N THR A 396 9.01 1.75 -6.52
CA THR A 396 9.78 2.88 -5.98
C THR A 396 8.88 3.85 -5.21
N ALA A 397 9.37 4.32 -4.07
CA ALA A 397 8.66 5.21 -3.16
C ALA A 397 9.63 6.13 -2.42
N CYS A 398 9.09 7.15 -1.77
CA CYS A 398 9.78 8.07 -0.88
C CYS A 398 9.32 7.79 0.57
N PRO A 399 9.86 6.75 1.25
CA PRO A 399 9.32 6.29 2.52
C PRO A 399 9.43 7.35 3.63
N CYS A 400 8.40 7.41 4.47
CA CYS A 400 8.33 8.25 5.65
C CYS A 400 7.80 7.44 6.84
N SER A 401 7.64 8.09 8.00
CA SER A 401 7.13 7.46 9.22
C SER A 401 5.73 6.85 9.08
N ASP A 402 4.93 7.30 8.11
CA ASP A 402 3.57 6.80 7.89
C ASP A 402 3.49 5.64 6.87
N SER A 403 4.57 5.35 6.15
CA SER A 403 4.61 4.28 5.14
C SER A 403 4.29 2.91 5.71
N ILE A 404 4.63 2.67 6.99
CA ILE A 404 4.38 1.41 7.71
C ILE A 404 2.88 1.03 7.75
N TYR A 405 1.98 2.02 7.82
CA TYR A 405 0.55 1.75 7.88
C TYR A 405 0.01 1.31 6.52
N TYR A 406 0.56 1.86 5.44
CA TYR A 406 0.25 1.41 4.08
C TYR A 406 0.83 0.02 3.82
N GLN A 407 2.03 -0.25 4.34
CA GLN A 407 2.62 -1.59 4.28
C GLN A 407 1.74 -2.62 4.99
N GLN A 408 1.26 -2.35 6.22
CA GLN A 408 0.34 -3.23 6.93
C GLN A 408 -0.97 -3.42 6.15
N MET A 409 -1.62 -2.31 5.74
CA MET A 409 -2.89 -2.35 5.03
C MET A 409 -2.80 -3.06 3.68
N SER A 410 -1.66 -3.02 2.99
CA SER A 410 -1.50 -3.56 1.64
C SER A 410 -1.92 -5.02 1.51
N GLY A 411 -1.61 -5.86 2.51
CA GLY A 411 -1.97 -7.28 2.53
C GLY A 411 -3.48 -7.51 2.66
N SER A 412 -4.13 -6.80 3.58
CA SER A 412 -5.58 -6.88 3.77
C SER A 412 -6.32 -6.32 2.54
N LEU A 413 -5.85 -5.20 1.99
CA LEU A 413 -6.41 -4.58 0.80
C LEU A 413 -6.26 -5.49 -0.42
N ALA A 414 -5.12 -6.15 -0.60
CA ALA A 414 -4.91 -7.15 -1.65
C ALA A 414 -5.94 -8.30 -1.58
N SER A 415 -6.24 -8.79 -0.38
CA SER A 415 -7.28 -9.82 -0.17
C SER A 415 -8.69 -9.32 -0.53
N ALA A 416 -9.01 -8.07 -0.16
CA ALA A 416 -10.26 -7.44 -0.50
C ALA A 416 -10.39 -7.19 -2.01
N LEU A 417 -9.31 -6.74 -2.66
CA LEU A 417 -9.22 -6.53 -4.11
C LEU A 417 -9.38 -7.82 -4.89
N ARG A 418 -8.74 -8.92 -4.46
CA ARG A 418 -8.97 -10.25 -5.03
C ARG A 418 -10.46 -10.59 -5.08
N SER A 419 -11.15 -10.42 -3.96
CA SER A 419 -12.58 -10.70 -3.86
C SER A 419 -13.42 -9.75 -4.72
N ALA A 420 -13.01 -8.48 -4.84
CA ALA A 420 -13.66 -7.47 -5.67
C ALA A 420 -13.50 -7.77 -7.17
N PHE A 421 -12.29 -8.09 -7.63
CA PHE A 421 -12.01 -8.45 -9.02
C PHE A 421 -12.76 -9.70 -9.46
N ALA A 422 -12.72 -10.74 -8.62
CA ALA A 422 -13.36 -11.99 -8.94
C ALA A 422 -14.90 -11.88 -8.94
N ARG A 423 -15.50 -10.90 -8.24
CA ARG A 423 -16.94 -10.58 -8.32
C ARG A 423 -17.29 -9.61 -9.46
N GLY A 424 -16.34 -8.78 -9.90
CA GLY A 424 -16.57 -7.70 -10.86
C GLY A 424 -17.12 -6.41 -10.25
N SER A 425 -16.99 -6.21 -8.94
CA SER A 425 -17.51 -5.01 -8.25
C SER A 425 -16.78 -3.71 -8.58
N LEU A 426 -15.58 -3.81 -9.16
CA LEU A 426 -14.80 -2.67 -9.64
C LEU A 426 -15.05 -2.36 -11.13
N GLY A 427 -16.06 -3.00 -11.75
CA GLY A 427 -16.37 -2.86 -13.17
C GLY A 427 -15.36 -3.57 -14.08
N VAL A 428 -15.18 -3.04 -15.29
CA VAL A 428 -14.22 -3.58 -16.27
C VAL A 428 -12.80 -3.18 -15.88
N VAL A 429 -12.00 -4.16 -15.46
CA VAL A 429 -10.62 -3.97 -15.01
C VAL A 429 -9.68 -4.26 -16.18
N VAL A 430 -9.05 -3.23 -16.72
CA VAL A 430 -8.07 -3.35 -17.81
C VAL A 430 -6.69 -2.99 -17.28
N PRO A 431 -5.61 -3.66 -17.70
CA PRO A 431 -4.25 -3.18 -17.48
C PRO A 431 -4.10 -1.68 -17.83
N GLY A 432 -3.34 -0.94 -17.02
CA GLY A 432 -3.24 0.52 -17.10
C GLY A 432 -4.42 1.29 -16.46
N SER A 433 -5.41 0.60 -15.88
CA SER A 433 -6.46 1.27 -15.09
C SER A 433 -5.94 1.69 -13.72
N HIS A 434 -6.44 2.83 -13.25
CA HIS A 434 -6.11 3.41 -11.95
C HIS A 434 -7.36 3.50 -11.06
N PHE A 435 -7.21 3.17 -9.78
CA PHE A 435 -8.23 3.30 -8.76
C PHE A 435 -7.69 4.10 -7.58
N LEU A 436 -8.57 4.86 -6.95
CA LEU A 436 -8.30 5.61 -5.74
C LEU A 436 -9.17 5.07 -4.61
N GLY A 437 -8.51 4.60 -3.56
CA GLY A 437 -9.11 4.19 -2.30
C GLY A 437 -9.00 5.33 -1.29
N ARG A 438 -10.11 5.65 -0.62
CA ARG A 438 -10.18 6.65 0.43
C ARG A 438 -10.65 6.01 1.72
N PHE A 439 -9.98 6.35 2.81
CA PHE A 439 -10.33 5.92 4.15
C PHE A 439 -9.82 6.93 5.20
N GLN A 440 -10.71 7.51 6.02
CA GLN A 440 -10.37 8.50 7.07
C GLN A 440 -9.56 9.71 6.61
N ASP A 441 -8.23 9.69 6.75
CA ASP A 441 -7.24 10.68 6.28
C ASP A 441 -6.26 10.05 5.29
N ARG A 442 -6.37 8.75 5.03
CA ARG A 442 -5.50 7.97 4.16
C ARG A 442 -6.04 7.90 2.74
N MET A 443 -5.10 7.87 1.80
CA MET A 443 -5.33 7.77 0.37
C MET A 443 -4.45 6.70 -0.22
N VAL A 444 -5.08 5.74 -0.89
CA VAL A 444 -4.40 4.60 -1.50
C VAL A 444 -4.63 4.61 -3.00
N TRP A 445 -3.56 4.61 -3.77
CA TRP A 445 -3.61 4.51 -5.22
C TRP A 445 -3.38 3.05 -5.65
N ILE A 446 -4.22 2.52 -6.54
CA ILE A 446 -4.12 1.15 -7.02
C ILE A 446 -3.99 1.18 -8.54
N MET A 447 -2.90 0.62 -9.06
CA MET A 447 -2.63 0.51 -10.49
C MET A 447 -2.69 -0.95 -10.93
N ILE A 448 -3.41 -1.22 -12.02
CA ILE A 448 -3.44 -2.55 -12.65
C ILE A 448 -2.29 -2.65 -13.64
N LEU A 449 -1.38 -3.60 -13.43
CA LEU A 449 -0.19 -3.76 -14.27
C LEU A 449 -0.36 -4.83 -15.34
N GLU A 450 -0.93 -5.98 -14.94
CA GLU A 450 -1.06 -7.15 -15.78
C GLU A 450 -2.33 -7.91 -15.37
N ARG A 451 -2.98 -8.55 -16.34
CA ARG A 451 -4.13 -9.42 -16.09
C ARG A 451 -4.05 -10.65 -16.98
N GLY A 452 -4.36 -11.82 -16.43
CA GLY A 452 -4.48 -13.06 -17.20
C GLY A 452 -5.62 -13.94 -16.67
N TYR A 453 -5.61 -15.21 -17.05
CA TYR A 453 -6.66 -16.15 -16.66
C TYR A 453 -6.55 -16.49 -15.18
N GLY A 454 -7.52 -16.03 -14.39
CA GLY A 454 -7.56 -16.28 -12.95
C GLY A 454 -6.51 -15.52 -12.13
N TYR A 455 -5.84 -14.49 -12.68
CA TYR A 455 -4.94 -13.63 -11.90
C TYR A 455 -4.92 -12.17 -12.37
N CYS A 456 -4.55 -11.27 -11.46
CA CYS A 456 -4.35 -9.84 -11.71
C CYS A 456 -3.14 -9.35 -10.92
N THR A 457 -2.21 -8.68 -11.57
CA THR A 457 -1.04 -8.06 -10.92
C THR A 457 -1.32 -6.60 -10.68
N VAL A 458 -1.18 -6.15 -9.44
CA VAL A 458 -1.45 -4.77 -9.03
C VAL A 458 -0.24 -4.15 -8.33
N ASN A 459 -0.16 -2.82 -8.37
CA ASN A 459 0.71 -2.03 -7.51
C ASN A 459 -0.17 -1.16 -6.62
N ILE A 460 0.10 -1.19 -5.31
CA ILE A 460 -0.61 -0.42 -4.28
C ILE A 460 0.35 0.66 -3.78
N LYS A 461 -0.06 1.92 -3.87
CA LYS A 461 0.72 3.06 -3.37
C LYS A 461 -0.02 3.80 -2.27
N GLY A 462 0.72 4.24 -1.27
CA GLY A 462 0.24 5.16 -0.24
C GLY A 462 0.61 6.58 -0.61
N LEU A 463 -0.35 7.50 -0.50
CA LEU A 463 -0.10 8.93 -0.64
C LEU A 463 0.14 9.56 0.74
N GLU A 464 0.87 10.67 0.77
CA GLU A 464 1.25 11.36 2.02
C GLU A 464 0.02 11.80 2.81
N LEU A 465 0.07 11.63 4.13
CA LEU A 465 -1.01 12.02 5.05
C LEU A 465 -0.98 13.51 5.41
N GLN A 466 0.20 14.13 5.40
CA GLN A 466 0.36 15.55 5.72
C GLN A 466 0.20 16.39 4.46
N GLU A 467 -1.06 16.60 4.10
CA GLU A 467 -1.43 17.28 2.87
C GLU A 467 -1.16 18.79 2.92
N THR A 468 -0.53 19.34 1.87
CA THR A 468 -0.52 20.79 1.66
C THR A 468 -1.95 21.29 1.42
N SER A 469 -2.21 22.58 1.65
CA SER A 469 -3.56 23.17 1.50
C SER A 469 -4.25 22.87 0.16
N CYS A 470 -3.48 22.62 -0.90
CA CYS A 470 -4.00 22.25 -2.21
C CYS A 470 -4.41 20.77 -2.31
N HIS A 471 -3.67 19.85 -1.67
CA HIS A 471 -4.03 18.44 -1.55
C HIS A 471 -5.33 18.28 -0.77
N THR A 472 -5.51 19.04 0.32
CA THR A 472 -6.74 19.03 1.13
C THR A 472 -7.98 19.42 0.33
N VAL A 473 -7.86 20.33 -0.65
CA VAL A 473 -8.97 20.69 -1.54
C VAL A 473 -9.35 19.53 -2.47
N GLU A 474 -8.36 18.80 -3.00
CA GLU A 474 -8.61 17.63 -3.84
C GLU A 474 -9.14 16.44 -3.02
N ALA A 475 -8.60 16.20 -1.83
CA ALA A 475 -9.08 15.17 -0.90
C ALA A 475 -10.54 15.44 -0.48
N ARG A 476 -10.87 16.68 -0.12
CA ARG A 476 -12.26 17.08 0.16
C ARG A 476 -13.18 16.83 -1.03
N ARG A 477 -12.69 17.06 -2.26
CA ARG A 477 -13.46 16.78 -3.47
C ARG A 477 -13.70 15.28 -3.66
N VAL A 478 -12.75 14.44 -3.27
CA VAL A 478 -12.93 12.97 -3.25
C VAL A 478 -13.98 12.58 -2.21
N ASP A 479 -13.92 13.17 -1.01
CA ASP A 479 -14.89 12.93 0.06
C ASP A 479 -16.32 13.31 -0.40
N GLU A 480 -16.52 14.48 -1.01
CA GLU A 480 -17.81 14.89 -1.58
C GLU A 480 -18.36 13.86 -2.60
N VAL A 481 -17.49 13.33 -3.46
CA VAL A 481 -17.87 12.37 -4.51
C VAL A 481 -18.27 11.03 -3.90
N PHE A 482 -17.57 10.59 -2.86
CA PHE A 482 -17.87 9.32 -2.19
C PHE A 482 -19.05 9.42 -1.21
N GLU A 483 -19.19 10.49 -0.45
CA GLU A 483 -20.37 10.78 0.38
C GLU A 483 -21.65 10.73 -0.45
N TRP A 484 -21.62 11.34 -1.66
CA TRP A 484 -22.76 11.31 -2.58
C TRP A 484 -23.11 9.87 -3.01
N ALA A 485 -22.11 9.03 -3.24
CA ALA A 485 -22.30 7.66 -3.73
C ALA A 485 -22.70 6.66 -2.63
N PHE A 486 -22.10 6.78 -1.44
CA PHE A 486 -22.14 5.73 -0.42
C PHE A 486 -22.91 6.10 0.84
N GLU A 487 -23.01 7.36 1.24
CA GLU A 487 -23.53 7.75 2.57
C GLU A 487 -24.96 8.29 2.56
N ARG A 488 -25.44 8.81 1.43
CA ARG A 488 -26.76 9.45 1.37
C ARG A 488 -27.92 8.51 1.76
N PRO A 489 -28.76 8.90 2.74
CA PRO A 489 -29.90 8.08 3.17
C PRO A 489 -31.01 8.02 2.11
N GLU A 490 -31.70 6.87 2.04
CA GLU A 490 -32.72 6.48 1.06
C GLU A 490 -33.98 7.37 0.99
N ARG A 491 -34.10 8.40 1.83
CA ARG A 491 -35.27 9.29 1.88
C ARG A 491 -35.12 10.48 0.94
N LEU A 492 -35.19 10.29 -0.38
CA LEU A 492 -35.56 11.33 -1.37
C LEU A 492 -35.94 10.67 -2.71
N GLY A 493 -36.97 11.22 -3.37
CA GLY A 493 -37.72 10.58 -4.47
C GLY A 493 -36.96 10.30 -5.78
N LEU A 494 -37.67 9.66 -6.73
CA LEU A 494 -37.17 9.14 -8.03
C LEU A 494 -36.31 10.11 -8.87
N ASN A 495 -36.36 11.42 -8.64
CA ASN A 495 -35.67 12.43 -9.45
C ASN A 495 -34.22 12.75 -8.99
N GLN A 496 -33.66 12.07 -7.98
CA GLN A 496 -32.30 12.32 -7.47
C GLN A 496 -31.30 11.17 -7.70
N GLY A 497 -31.62 10.22 -8.59
CA GLY A 497 -30.78 9.06 -8.89
C GLY A 497 -29.56 9.32 -9.80
N LEU A 498 -29.30 10.58 -10.19
CA LEU A 498 -28.24 10.93 -11.15
C LEU A 498 -26.91 11.25 -10.44
N ASN A 499 -25.82 10.81 -11.05
CA ASN A 499 -24.46 11.16 -10.65
C ASN A 499 -24.16 12.61 -11.06
N LEU A 500 -24.18 13.56 -10.12
CA LEU A 500 -23.77 14.95 -10.42
C LEU A 500 -22.28 15.10 -10.70
N HIS A 501 -21.49 14.07 -10.37
CA HIS A 501 -20.04 14.04 -10.53
C HIS A 501 -19.59 13.22 -11.75
N TRP A 502 -20.49 12.91 -12.69
CA TRP A 502 -20.18 12.09 -13.88
C TRP A 502 -19.03 12.64 -14.76
N GLY A 503 -18.82 13.96 -14.70
CA GLY A 503 -17.74 14.68 -15.39
C GLY A 503 -16.42 14.74 -14.62
N ASN A 504 -16.38 14.28 -13.37
CA ASN A 504 -15.15 14.23 -12.58
C ASN A 504 -14.21 13.13 -13.09
N ALA A 505 -12.93 13.26 -12.75
CA ALA A 505 -11.95 12.21 -13.03
C ALA A 505 -12.21 10.93 -12.24
N LEU A 506 -12.82 11.04 -11.05
CA LEU A 506 -13.14 9.92 -10.18
C LEU A 506 -14.60 9.47 -10.36
N THR A 507 -14.79 8.19 -10.66
CA THR A 507 -16.09 7.51 -10.70
C THR A 507 -16.17 6.49 -9.57
N PRO A 508 -17.05 6.63 -8.58
CA PRO A 508 -17.17 5.66 -7.49
C PRO A 508 -17.57 4.27 -7.98
N CYS A 509 -16.91 3.23 -7.44
CA CYS A 509 -17.14 1.85 -7.83
C CYS A 509 -17.77 1.03 -6.71
N ALA A 510 -17.05 0.86 -5.61
CA ALA A 510 -17.45 -0.01 -4.50
C ALA A 510 -16.72 0.36 -3.20
N ALA A 511 -17.30 -0.01 -2.06
CA ALA A 511 -16.65 -0.06 -0.77
C ALA A 511 -16.10 -1.47 -0.47
N LEU A 512 -14.86 -1.54 0.03
CA LEU A 512 -14.16 -2.78 0.33
C LEU A 512 -13.89 -2.89 1.84
N PRO A 513 -14.24 -4.01 2.49
CA PRO A 513 -13.87 -4.23 3.88
C PRO A 513 -12.38 -4.57 3.98
N VAL A 514 -11.62 -3.75 4.70
CA VAL A 514 -10.17 -3.89 4.87
C VAL A 514 -9.84 -3.73 6.35
N ARG A 515 -8.94 -4.58 6.86
CA ARG A 515 -8.43 -4.50 8.23
C ARG A 515 -7.31 -3.46 8.30
N VAL A 516 -7.56 -2.34 8.97
CA VAL A 516 -6.69 -1.17 9.01
C VAL A 516 -6.72 -0.51 10.38
N TYR A 517 -5.66 0.25 10.70
CA TYR A 517 -5.65 1.10 11.89
C TYR A 517 -6.45 2.39 11.67
N SER A 518 -7.48 2.62 12.49
CA SER A 518 -8.04 3.97 12.67
C SER A 518 -7.10 4.82 13.52
N ASP A 519 -6.92 6.08 13.14
CA ASP A 519 -6.16 7.07 13.91
C ASP A 519 -7.12 8.01 14.67
N ALA A 520 -6.99 8.06 16.00
CA ALA A 520 -7.73 8.98 16.85
C ALA A 520 -6.74 9.86 17.63
N ARG A 521 -6.85 11.18 17.44
CA ARG A 521 -6.00 12.17 18.12
C ARG A 521 -6.83 13.03 19.06
N SER A 522 -6.39 13.13 20.31
CA SER A 522 -7.04 13.91 21.36
C SER A 522 -6.08 14.95 21.91
N VAL A 523 -6.54 16.20 22.03
CA VAL A 523 -5.77 17.26 22.70
C VAL A 523 -5.86 17.05 24.21
N LEU A 524 -4.73 17.12 24.90
CA LEU A 524 -4.61 16.76 26.32
C LEU A 524 -4.68 17.97 27.27
N SER A 525 -5.02 19.14 26.75
CA SER A 525 -5.20 20.36 27.55
C SER A 525 -6.22 20.13 28.66
N GLY A 526 -5.84 20.46 29.89
CA GLY A 526 -6.67 20.20 31.08
C GLY A 526 -6.60 18.78 31.63
N ILE A 527 -6.06 17.80 30.89
CA ILE A 527 -5.72 16.47 31.41
C ILE A 527 -4.32 16.51 32.02
N ILE A 528 -3.31 16.84 31.20
CA ILE A 528 -1.89 16.85 31.60
C ILE A 528 -1.52 18.08 32.45
N ASP A 529 -2.30 19.16 32.35
CA ASP A 529 -2.05 20.42 33.08
C ASP A 529 -2.66 20.44 34.49
N SER A 530 -3.56 19.49 34.80
CA SER A 530 -4.28 19.45 36.07
C SER A 530 -3.41 18.89 37.20
N HIS A 531 -3.29 19.64 38.29
CA HIS A 531 -2.47 19.24 39.45
C HIS A 531 -2.97 17.96 40.12
N ASP A 532 -4.29 17.73 40.12
CA ASP A 532 -4.87 16.51 40.69
C ASP A 532 -4.55 15.27 39.84
N ASN A 533 -4.52 15.44 38.51
CA ASN A 533 -4.13 14.38 37.58
C ASN A 533 -2.64 14.06 37.68
N LEU A 534 -1.78 15.05 37.89
CA LEU A 534 -0.33 14.84 38.08
C LEU A 534 -0.02 14.12 39.40
N ARG A 535 -0.81 14.34 40.45
CA ARG A 535 -0.73 13.54 41.69
C ARG A 535 -1.20 12.10 41.47
N LYS A 536 -2.30 11.89 40.75
CA LYS A 536 -2.76 10.54 40.38
C LYS A 536 -1.74 9.79 39.53
N LEU A 537 -1.09 10.45 38.59
CA LEU A 537 -0.04 9.87 37.75
C LEU A 537 1.13 9.31 38.59
N GLN A 538 1.48 9.98 39.69
CA GLN A 538 2.50 9.52 40.63
C GLN A 538 2.08 8.23 41.36
N ASP A 539 0.83 8.19 41.86
CA ASP A 539 0.26 7.02 42.53
C ASP A 539 0.12 5.82 41.58
N ASP A 540 -0.44 6.05 40.38
CA ASP A 540 -0.61 5.03 39.35
C ASP A 540 0.74 4.53 38.80
N PHE A 541 1.78 5.38 38.77
CA PHE A 541 3.14 4.96 38.43
C PHE A 541 3.67 3.90 39.39
N LEU A 542 3.55 4.13 40.71
CA LEU A 542 4.01 3.15 41.70
C LEU A 542 3.23 1.84 41.59
N LYS A 543 1.91 1.90 41.38
CA LYS A 543 1.08 0.70 41.18
C LYS A 543 1.48 -0.09 39.92
N ALA A 544 1.67 0.60 38.79
CA ALA A 544 2.10 -0.02 37.54
C ALA A 544 3.51 -0.61 37.63
N LEU A 545 4.43 0.08 38.32
CA LEU A 545 5.80 -0.39 38.53
C LEU A 545 5.83 -1.64 39.40
N VAL A 546 5.11 -1.65 40.52
CA VAL A 546 4.99 -2.84 41.39
C VAL A 546 4.45 -4.03 40.61
N TRP A 547 3.41 -3.82 39.79
CA TRP A 547 2.84 -4.88 38.95
C TRP A 547 3.86 -5.43 37.94
N LEU A 548 4.60 -4.57 37.24
CA LEU A 548 5.64 -4.98 36.29
C LEU A 548 6.80 -5.72 36.98
N LEU A 549 7.25 -5.26 38.15
CA LEU A 549 8.33 -5.89 38.91
C LEU A 549 7.96 -7.31 39.37
N LEU A 550 6.74 -7.51 39.86
CA LEU A 550 6.24 -8.82 40.28
C LEU A 550 6.02 -9.76 39.08
N ARG A 551 5.49 -9.23 37.97
CA ARG A 551 5.21 -10.01 36.75
C ARG A 551 6.47 -10.46 36.01
N ASN A 552 7.50 -9.63 35.91
CA ASN A 552 8.73 -9.96 35.17
C ASN A 552 9.38 -11.25 35.70
N LYS A 553 9.26 -11.51 37.01
CA LYS A 553 9.74 -12.75 37.64
C LYS A 553 8.80 -13.94 37.46
N ALA A 554 7.48 -13.74 37.50
CA ALA A 554 6.51 -14.81 37.25
C ALA A 554 6.76 -15.52 35.90
N ILE A 555 7.05 -14.75 34.84
CA ILE A 555 7.31 -15.28 33.49
C ILE A 555 8.63 -16.06 33.42
N MET A 556 9.69 -15.57 34.09
CA MET A 556 10.97 -16.28 34.19
C MET A 556 10.85 -17.62 34.93
N VAL A 557 9.91 -17.73 35.88
CA VAL A 557 9.63 -18.98 36.60
C VAL A 557 8.83 -19.94 35.71
N GLU A 558 7.80 -19.47 35.03
CA GLU A 558 6.93 -20.27 34.15
C GLU A 558 7.71 -20.94 33.00
N SER A 559 8.60 -20.18 32.36
CA SER A 559 9.52 -20.65 31.30
C SER A 559 10.56 -21.68 31.78
N ASN A 560 10.92 -21.66 33.06
CA ASN A 560 11.87 -22.62 33.66
C ASN A 560 11.19 -23.91 34.18
N VAL A 561 9.89 -23.86 34.49
CA VAL A 561 9.13 -25.00 35.04
C VAL A 561 8.57 -25.95 33.96
N SER A 562 8.49 -25.53 32.69
CA SER A 562 7.98 -26.36 31.59
C SER A 562 9.04 -26.81 30.55
N PRO A 563 9.89 -27.82 30.81
CA PRO A 563 10.74 -28.42 29.77
C PRO A 563 10.13 -29.65 29.06
N ARG A 564 8.86 -30.06 29.29
CA ARG A 564 8.39 -31.39 28.84
C ARG A 564 7.06 -31.55 28.10
N ARG A 565 6.29 -30.51 27.76
CA ARG A 565 5.08 -30.69 26.94
C ARG A 565 4.77 -29.52 26.02
N PHE A 566 5.64 -29.22 25.05
CA PHE A 566 5.28 -28.60 23.77
C PHE A 566 6.46 -28.79 22.82
N ARG A 567 6.55 -29.99 22.24
CA ARG A 567 7.45 -30.28 21.12
C ARG A 567 6.63 -30.76 19.93
N GLN A 568 5.73 -29.90 19.48
CA GLN A 568 5.22 -29.79 18.11
C GLN A 568 4.27 -28.59 18.05
N ASP A 569 4.53 -27.72 17.08
CA ASP A 569 3.69 -26.61 16.60
C ASP A 569 3.61 -25.32 17.44
N SER A 570 4.72 -24.59 17.55
CA SER A 570 4.73 -23.11 17.61
C SER A 570 6.17 -22.57 17.52
N SER A 571 6.61 -22.18 16.33
CA SER A 571 7.87 -21.46 16.15
C SER A 571 7.64 -19.95 16.25
N SER A 572 7.61 -19.41 17.47
CA SER A 572 7.77 -17.98 17.73
C SER A 572 9.16 -17.78 18.34
N LEU A 573 10.05 -17.19 17.54
CA LEU A 573 11.42 -16.87 17.93
C LEU A 573 11.43 -15.68 18.90
N THR A 574 11.53 -15.96 20.19
CA THR A 574 12.13 -15.04 21.18
C THR A 574 13.35 -15.73 21.75
N SER A 575 14.43 -15.69 20.98
CA SER A 575 15.76 -16.09 21.43
C SER A 575 16.55 -14.82 21.69
N PHE A 576 16.68 -14.43 22.96
CA PHE A 576 17.73 -13.51 23.38
C PHE A 576 19.08 -14.21 23.15
N GLY A 577 19.92 -13.62 22.31
CA GLY A 577 21.27 -14.09 22.03
C GLY A 577 22.21 -12.90 21.93
N ASP A 578 23.22 -12.91 22.80
CA ASP A 578 24.37 -12.03 22.90
C ASP A 578 24.89 -11.48 21.57
N TRP A 579 25.11 -10.17 21.53
CA TRP A 579 26.23 -9.57 20.82
C TRP A 579 26.83 -8.47 21.70
N SER A 580 27.98 -8.80 22.28
CA SER A 580 28.96 -7.88 22.82
C SER A 580 29.77 -7.29 21.66
N ASP A 581 29.70 -5.98 21.46
CA ASP A 581 30.65 -5.25 20.63
C ASP A 581 31.41 -4.26 21.53
N GLU A 582 32.54 -4.73 22.06
CA GLU A 582 33.66 -3.86 22.37
C GLU A 582 34.32 -3.51 21.03
N ASP A 583 34.09 -2.30 20.55
CA ASP A 583 35.06 -1.45 19.85
C ASP A 583 34.37 -0.13 19.48
N ASP A 584 34.26 0.73 20.50
CA ASP A 584 33.92 2.14 20.37
C ASP A 584 35.06 2.88 19.64
N LEU A 585 34.87 3.15 18.35
CA LEU A 585 35.59 4.22 17.65
C LEU A 585 34.59 4.90 16.71
N PHE A 586 34.12 6.09 17.12
CA PHE A 586 33.11 6.96 16.48
C PHE A 586 31.64 6.80 16.93
N GLY A 587 31.36 7.16 18.19
CA GLY A 587 30.02 7.58 18.61
C GLY A 587 29.73 9.05 18.24
N PRO A 588 28.46 9.42 17.93
CA PRO A 588 28.08 10.81 17.73
C PRO A 588 28.04 11.57 19.06
N GLN A 589 28.87 12.60 19.20
CA GLN A 589 28.84 13.53 20.34
C GLN A 589 27.72 14.58 20.21
N PRO A 590 27.10 15.00 21.33
CA PRO A 590 26.15 16.09 21.37
C PRO A 590 26.86 17.45 21.20
N ALA A 591 26.20 18.37 20.49
CA ALA A 591 26.72 19.69 20.17
C ALA A 591 27.14 20.51 21.41
N ARG A 592 28.44 20.80 21.55
CA ARG A 592 28.96 21.89 22.38
C ARG A 592 29.56 22.98 21.49
N ARG A 593 29.12 24.21 21.71
CA ARG A 593 29.73 25.46 21.22
C ARG A 593 31.17 25.58 21.72
N THR A 594 32.14 25.79 20.83
CA THR A 594 33.24 26.76 21.05
C THR A 594 33.85 27.22 19.72
N VAL A 595 34.08 28.53 19.63
CA VAL A 595 34.86 29.22 18.59
C VAL A 595 36.33 28.83 18.72
N ALA A 596 36.97 28.37 17.64
CA ALA A 596 38.40 28.53 17.43
C ALA A 596 38.77 28.34 15.95
N LEU A 597 39.55 29.31 15.49
CA LEU A 597 40.09 29.56 14.16
C LEU A 597 41.15 28.50 13.77
N VAL A 598 41.42 28.34 12.47
CA VAL A 598 42.73 28.09 11.81
C VAL A 598 42.78 26.90 10.83
N SER A 599 43.01 27.29 9.57
CA SER A 599 43.84 26.71 8.50
C SER A 599 43.47 25.45 7.72
N THR A 600 43.30 25.73 6.43
CA THR A 600 43.58 24.93 5.25
C THR A 600 44.93 24.22 5.27
N GLU A 601 44.96 22.93 4.93
CA GLU A 601 45.96 22.37 4.01
C GLU A 601 45.52 21.01 3.47
N ALA A 602 45.69 20.85 2.16
CA ALA A 602 45.31 19.69 1.36
C ALA A 602 46.38 18.59 1.42
N GLN A 603 45.96 17.32 1.49
CA GLN A 603 46.79 16.20 1.04
C GLN A 603 45.99 15.16 0.28
N LEU A 604 46.51 14.90 -0.92
CA LEU A 604 46.12 14.03 -2.01
C LEU A 604 46.49 12.57 -1.71
N GLY A 605 45.63 11.61 -2.06
CA GLY A 605 45.95 10.18 -1.99
C GLY A 605 44.92 9.31 -2.72
N ASP A 606 45.38 8.69 -3.80
CA ASP A 606 44.65 7.93 -4.83
C ASP A 606 43.88 6.68 -4.35
N THR A 607 42.67 6.47 -4.89
CA THR A 607 42.18 5.13 -5.24
C THR A 607 41.40 5.16 -6.55
N VAL A 608 41.86 4.34 -7.50
CA VAL A 608 41.40 4.23 -8.89
C VAL A 608 40.03 3.55 -8.98
N ARG A 609 39.05 4.20 -9.62
CA ARG A 609 37.75 3.60 -10.01
C ARG A 609 37.62 3.57 -11.53
N GLN A 610 37.29 2.41 -12.08
CA GLN A 610 37.01 2.19 -13.50
C GLN A 610 35.69 2.87 -13.89
N THR A 611 35.74 3.79 -14.85
CA THR A 611 34.62 4.53 -15.43
C THR A 611 34.10 3.82 -16.69
N GLY A 612 32.81 3.49 -16.72
CA GLY A 612 32.07 3.22 -17.96
C GLY A 612 31.58 4.52 -18.60
N PRO A 613 31.24 4.55 -19.90
CA PRO A 613 30.91 5.79 -20.60
C PRO A 613 29.56 6.34 -20.14
N SER A 614 29.56 7.55 -19.57
CA SER A 614 28.37 8.33 -19.25
C SER A 614 27.74 8.94 -20.50
N LEU A 615 26.40 8.92 -20.57
CA LEU A 615 25.62 9.60 -21.59
C LEU A 615 25.62 11.11 -21.34
N PRO A 616 25.64 11.96 -22.39
CA PRO A 616 25.58 13.41 -22.21
C PRO A 616 24.21 13.80 -21.63
N GLY A 617 24.20 14.36 -20.42
CA GLY A 617 23.00 14.86 -19.73
C GLY A 617 22.64 14.20 -18.40
N SER A 618 23.42 13.24 -17.88
CA SER A 618 23.20 12.70 -16.53
C SER A 618 23.89 13.58 -15.47
N VAL A 619 23.11 14.30 -14.67
CA VAL A 619 23.60 14.89 -13.42
C VAL A 619 23.62 13.77 -12.36
N GLU A 620 24.79 13.49 -11.78
CA GLU A 620 24.94 12.57 -10.66
C GLU A 620 24.33 13.20 -9.40
N MET A 621 23.40 12.48 -8.78
CA MET A 621 22.47 12.99 -7.76
C MET A 621 23.04 12.97 -6.32
N ASP A 622 24.28 12.49 -6.14
CA ASP A 622 24.89 12.26 -4.83
C ASP A 622 25.44 13.54 -4.16
N SER A 623 25.14 14.74 -4.68
CA SER A 623 25.71 16.00 -4.16
C SER A 623 24.70 17.08 -3.73
N LEU A 624 23.39 16.84 -3.84
CA LEU A 624 22.39 17.90 -3.62
C LEU A 624 21.45 17.71 -2.42
N PHE A 625 21.35 16.52 -1.83
CA PHE A 625 20.42 16.27 -0.71
C PHE A 625 20.99 16.55 0.70
N GLU A 626 22.29 16.79 0.86
CA GLU A 626 22.88 17.08 2.18
C GLU A 626 22.72 18.54 2.63
N ASN A 627 22.41 19.48 1.73
CA ASN A 627 22.58 20.91 2.01
C ASN A 627 21.31 21.74 2.23
N MET A 628 20.10 21.17 2.15
CA MET A 628 18.85 21.96 2.18
C MET A 628 18.11 21.99 3.54
N ALA A 629 18.49 21.18 4.54
CA ALA A 629 17.74 21.09 5.81
C ALA A 629 18.21 22.04 6.94
N LEU A 630 19.21 22.91 6.74
CA LEU A 630 19.83 23.67 7.83
C LEU A 630 19.82 25.21 7.71
N SER A 631 19.23 25.79 6.66
CA SER A 631 19.31 27.24 6.40
C SER A 631 18.04 28.05 6.69
N ALA A 632 16.95 27.46 7.19
CA ALA A 632 15.68 28.17 7.43
C ALA A 632 15.32 28.43 8.91
N LEU A 633 16.18 28.14 9.89
CA LEU A 633 15.90 28.35 11.31
C LEU A 633 16.64 29.57 11.86
N GLN A 634 15.92 30.67 12.07
CA GLN A 634 16.39 31.75 12.93
C GLN A 634 16.40 31.28 14.40
N PRO A 635 17.52 31.37 15.14
CA PRO A 635 17.52 31.10 16.57
C PRO A 635 16.85 32.24 17.33
N LEU A 636 15.78 31.94 18.06
CA LEU A 636 15.19 32.85 19.05
C LEU A 636 16.23 33.20 20.13
N GLN A 637 16.43 34.51 20.36
CA GLN A 637 17.22 35.02 21.49
C GLN A 637 16.51 34.70 22.81
N PRO A 638 17.20 34.14 23.82
CA PRO A 638 16.67 34.08 25.17
C PRO A 638 16.80 35.45 25.85
N LEU A 639 15.67 36.11 26.13
CA LEU A 639 15.59 37.19 27.13
C LEU A 639 15.79 36.55 28.51
N GLY A 640 17.03 36.61 29.02
CA GLY A 640 17.37 36.19 30.37
C GLY A 640 17.01 37.28 31.39
N LEU A 641 15.97 37.04 32.19
CA LEU A 641 15.81 37.66 33.50
C LEU A 641 16.60 36.81 34.51
N GLY A 642 17.60 37.44 35.14
CA GLY A 642 18.57 36.76 35.99
C GLY A 642 18.00 36.23 37.31
N LEU A 643 18.48 35.04 37.69
CA LEU A 643 18.53 34.57 39.07
C LEU A 643 19.98 34.20 39.40
N PRO A 644 20.44 34.41 40.65
CA PRO A 644 21.86 34.46 40.97
C PRO A 644 22.52 33.07 40.97
N ALA A 645 23.75 33.03 40.48
CA ALA A 645 24.61 31.86 40.48
C ALA A 645 25.00 31.46 41.91
N VAL A 646 24.85 30.18 42.24
CA VAL A 646 25.45 29.56 43.43
C VAL A 646 26.77 28.92 43.00
N ASP A 647 27.83 29.31 43.70
CA ASP A 647 29.22 28.94 43.49
C ASP A 647 29.46 27.44 43.77
N LYS A 648 30.18 26.75 42.87
CA LYS A 648 30.61 25.36 43.09
C LYS A 648 31.87 25.37 43.95
N GLY A 649 31.67 25.45 45.25
CA GLY A 649 32.69 25.19 46.26
C GLY A 649 33.19 23.75 46.18
N ARG A 650 34.48 23.62 45.88
CA ARG A 650 35.26 22.38 45.79
C ARG A 650 35.55 21.87 47.21
N ASN A 651 34.70 20.99 47.75
CA ASN A 651 35.01 20.15 48.90
C ASN A 651 34.76 18.69 48.52
N THR A 652 35.78 18.07 47.91
CA THR A 652 35.84 16.61 47.78
C THR A 652 36.44 16.07 49.08
N GLU A 653 35.63 15.91 50.12
CA GLU A 653 35.94 14.92 51.16
C GLU A 653 35.50 13.56 50.59
N VAL A 654 36.47 12.88 49.99
CA VAL A 654 36.37 11.45 49.68
C VAL A 654 36.28 10.73 51.02
N LEU A 655 35.07 10.36 51.45
CA LEU A 655 34.92 9.31 52.45
C LEU A 655 35.40 7.98 51.82
N PRO A 656 36.23 7.19 52.50
CA PRO A 656 36.64 5.90 51.99
C PRO A 656 35.45 4.98 51.81
N SER A 657 35.47 4.26 50.68
CA SER A 657 34.72 3.03 50.41
C SER A 657 35.00 1.98 51.50
N GLU A 658 34.33 2.08 52.64
CA GLU A 658 34.24 1.03 53.66
C GLU A 658 32.77 0.77 54.02
N THR A 659 31.97 0.36 53.04
CA THR A 659 30.70 -0.36 53.25
C THR A 659 30.47 -1.39 52.13
N ALA A 660 31.54 -1.98 51.59
CA ALA A 660 31.48 -3.21 50.82
C ALA A 660 31.52 -4.46 51.73
N SER A 661 31.00 -4.35 52.95
CA SER A 661 30.90 -5.45 53.91
C SER A 661 29.46 -5.61 54.35
N THR A 662 28.96 -6.83 54.13
CA THR A 662 27.64 -7.37 54.50
C THR A 662 26.52 -7.10 53.48
N MET A 663 26.49 -7.90 52.40
CA MET A 663 25.19 -8.27 51.83
C MET A 663 24.36 -8.89 52.95
N ALA A 664 23.42 -8.12 53.50
CA ALA A 664 22.43 -8.69 54.40
C ALA A 664 21.70 -9.79 53.64
N HIS A 665 21.85 -11.04 54.07
CA HIS A 665 20.91 -12.08 53.71
C HIS A 665 19.52 -11.56 54.09
N ILE A 666 18.70 -11.24 53.10
CA ILE A 666 17.31 -10.87 53.32
C ILE A 666 16.64 -12.14 53.82
N ASN A 667 16.23 -12.14 55.08
CA ASN A 667 15.50 -13.26 55.66
C ASN A 667 14.04 -13.16 55.21
N PHE A 668 13.69 -13.92 54.17
CA PHE A 668 12.30 -14.10 53.79
C PHE A 668 11.58 -14.93 54.84
N SER A 669 10.37 -14.50 55.18
CA SER A 669 9.51 -15.23 56.12
C SER A 669 8.83 -16.42 55.43
N CYS A 670 8.65 -16.36 54.11
CA CYS A 670 8.10 -17.43 53.28
C CYS A 670 9.15 -17.94 52.28
N PRO A 671 9.31 -19.27 52.11
CA PRO A 671 10.25 -19.83 51.13
C PRO A 671 9.87 -19.49 49.68
N HIS A 672 8.58 -19.27 49.40
CA HIS A 672 8.09 -18.87 48.07
C HIS A 672 8.42 -17.40 47.74
N SER A 673 8.84 -16.58 48.72
CA SER A 673 9.24 -15.18 48.49
C SER A 673 10.51 -15.06 47.65
N GLU A 674 11.37 -16.09 47.63
CA GLU A 674 12.56 -16.11 46.76
C GLU A 674 12.20 -16.01 45.28
N LEU A 675 11.05 -16.56 44.86
CA LEU A 675 10.56 -16.52 43.48
C LEU A 675 10.23 -15.09 43.02
N PHE A 676 9.85 -14.21 43.94
CA PHE A 676 9.50 -12.81 43.67
C PHE A 676 10.63 -11.84 44.07
N SER A 677 11.83 -12.35 44.37
CA SER A 677 12.96 -11.52 44.78
C SER A 677 13.56 -10.72 43.60
N LEU A 678 13.96 -9.46 43.88
CA LEU A 678 14.54 -8.56 42.88
C LEU A 678 16.06 -8.79 42.70
N PRO A 679 16.64 -8.63 41.50
CA PRO A 679 18.08 -8.75 41.26
C PRO A 679 18.95 -7.94 42.23
N PRO A 680 20.13 -8.45 42.65
CA PRO A 680 20.98 -7.78 43.63
C PRO A 680 21.46 -6.40 43.18
N GLY A 681 21.73 -6.20 41.89
CA GLY A 681 22.13 -4.90 41.32
C GLY A 681 21.05 -3.81 41.42
N TRP A 682 19.77 -4.19 41.57
CA TRP A 682 18.67 -3.24 41.76
C TRP A 682 18.54 -2.80 43.22
N ARG A 683 19.22 -3.48 44.15
CA ARG A 683 19.09 -3.23 45.61
C ARG A 683 20.04 -2.15 46.12
N THR A 684 21.01 -1.73 45.30
CA THR A 684 22.08 -0.78 45.66
C THR A 684 21.72 0.67 45.29
N ALA A 685 20.44 1.04 45.37
CA ALA A 685 20.00 2.39 45.03
C ALA A 685 20.65 3.44 45.95
N PRO A 686 21.08 4.61 45.42
CA PRO A 686 21.78 5.65 46.18
C PRO A 686 20.80 6.52 47.00
N LEU A 687 19.90 5.88 47.76
CA LEU A 687 18.91 6.57 48.57
C LEU A 687 19.25 6.48 50.05
N LEU A 688 19.33 7.64 50.71
CA LEU A 688 19.50 7.70 52.15
C LEU A 688 18.32 7.02 52.86
N PRO A 689 18.55 6.14 53.85
CA PRO A 689 17.48 5.47 54.60
C PRO A 689 16.46 6.43 55.22
N SER A 690 16.90 7.62 55.64
CA SER A 690 16.02 8.68 56.18
C SER A 690 15.04 9.25 55.15
N ARG A 691 15.45 9.37 53.87
CA ARG A 691 14.61 9.84 52.77
C ARG A 691 13.60 8.77 52.36
N LEU A 692 14.02 7.50 52.37
CA LEU A 692 13.13 6.36 52.13
C LEU A 692 12.03 6.25 53.19
N GLN A 693 12.35 6.50 54.45
CA GLN A 693 11.37 6.48 55.54
C GLN A 693 10.32 7.59 55.41
N GLN A 694 10.68 8.75 54.85
CA GLN A 694 9.73 9.83 54.57
C GLN A 694 8.77 9.47 53.41
N LEU A 695 9.29 8.86 52.35
CA LEU A 695 8.53 8.50 51.15
C LEU A 695 7.74 7.19 51.31
N ARG A 696 7.93 6.45 52.41
CA ARG A 696 7.31 5.14 52.62
C ARG A 696 5.78 5.17 52.55
N SER A 697 5.17 6.29 52.95
CA SER A 697 3.71 6.49 52.88
C SER A 697 3.14 6.50 51.46
N LEU A 698 3.97 6.73 50.43
CA LEU A 698 3.56 6.72 49.03
C LEU A 698 3.49 5.30 48.46
N PHE A 699 4.15 4.31 49.08
CA PHE A 699 4.18 2.96 48.54
C PHE A 699 2.81 2.26 48.70
N PRO A 700 2.21 1.73 47.63
CA PRO A 700 0.85 1.20 47.68
C PRO A 700 0.85 -0.24 48.25
N GLU A 701 0.89 -0.36 49.58
CA GLU A 701 1.01 -1.66 50.28
C GLU A 701 -0.17 -2.61 50.01
N GLU A 702 -1.40 -2.09 50.00
CA GLU A 702 -2.60 -2.90 49.72
C GLU A 702 -2.58 -3.47 48.29
N TRP A 703 -2.18 -2.65 47.32
CA TRP A 703 -2.04 -3.05 45.91
C TRP A 703 -0.93 -4.08 45.71
N PHE A 704 0.20 -3.93 46.39
CA PHE A 704 1.28 -4.91 46.38
C PHE A 704 0.78 -6.27 46.86
N GLY A 705 0.09 -6.33 48.01
CA GLY A 705 -0.48 -7.57 48.54
C GLY A 705 -1.53 -8.18 47.63
N TYR A 706 -2.38 -7.36 47.00
CA TYR A 706 -3.37 -7.80 46.03
C TYR A 706 -2.72 -8.46 44.79
N THR A 707 -1.78 -7.74 44.17
CA THR A 707 -1.09 -8.16 42.94
C THR A 707 -0.26 -9.42 43.16
N LEU A 708 0.49 -9.46 44.27
CA LEU A 708 1.27 -10.62 44.68
C LEU A 708 0.37 -11.85 44.88
N GLY A 709 -0.78 -11.66 45.54
CA GLY A 709 -1.75 -12.73 45.75
C GLY A 709 -2.29 -13.32 44.45
N ARG A 710 -2.60 -12.47 43.46
CA ARG A 710 -3.10 -12.88 42.13
C ARG A 710 -2.04 -13.61 41.31
N LEU A 711 -0.83 -13.07 41.23
CA LEU A 711 0.27 -13.69 40.47
C LEU A 711 0.75 -15.01 41.12
N ALA A 712 0.75 -15.10 42.45
CA ALA A 712 1.08 -16.34 43.14
C ALA A 712 0.09 -17.47 42.85
N LEU A 713 -1.21 -17.17 42.73
CA LEU A 713 -2.24 -18.14 42.33
C LEU A 713 -2.08 -18.60 40.88
N ALA A 714 -1.57 -17.74 39.98
CA ALA A 714 -1.39 -18.07 38.57
C ALA A 714 -0.20 -19.02 38.29
N ILE A 715 0.86 -18.95 39.11
CA ILE A 715 2.08 -19.76 38.91
C ILE A 715 1.88 -21.23 39.37
N HIS A 716 0.93 -21.48 40.26
CA HIS A 716 0.66 -22.81 40.81
C HIS A 716 -0.84 -23.13 40.77
N ASP A 717 -1.23 -24.08 39.91
CA ASP A 717 -2.59 -24.66 39.82
C ASP A 717 -3.10 -25.23 41.17
N GLU A 718 -2.23 -25.40 42.18
CA GLU A 718 -2.53 -25.90 43.53
C GLU A 718 -2.05 -24.97 44.67
N ALA A 719 -1.90 -23.66 44.46
CA ALA A 719 -1.58 -22.75 45.57
C ALA A 719 -2.76 -22.67 46.58
N SER A 720 -2.61 -23.27 47.76
CA SER A 720 -3.51 -23.03 48.90
C SER A 720 -3.58 -21.53 49.20
N GLU A 721 -4.77 -21.01 49.56
CA GLU A 721 -4.95 -19.64 50.05
C GLU A 721 -3.93 -19.29 51.16
N ASP A 722 -3.48 -20.29 51.92
CA ASP A 722 -2.46 -20.18 52.97
C ASP A 722 -1.10 -19.66 52.45
N VAL A 723 -0.66 -20.10 51.27
CA VAL A 723 0.64 -19.69 50.68
C VAL A 723 0.54 -18.25 50.17
N SER A 724 -0.59 -17.88 49.59
CA SER A 724 -0.88 -16.50 49.15
C SER A 724 -0.88 -15.55 50.35
N ASN A 725 -1.47 -15.95 51.47
CA ASN A 725 -1.50 -15.15 52.69
C ASN A 725 -0.10 -15.03 53.33
N ALA A 726 0.67 -16.12 53.38
CA ALA A 726 2.05 -16.09 53.89
C ALA A 726 2.99 -15.20 53.05
N LEU A 727 2.78 -15.12 51.73
CA LEU A 727 3.52 -14.22 50.85
C LEU A 727 3.17 -12.74 51.09
N LYS A 728 1.89 -12.43 51.35
CA LYS A 728 1.43 -11.05 51.64
C LYS A 728 1.98 -10.51 52.95
N GLU A 729 2.21 -11.39 53.93
CA GLU A 729 2.73 -11.02 55.26
C GLU A 729 4.27 -10.91 55.30
N ASP A 730 4.99 -11.27 54.23
CA ASP A 730 6.46 -11.21 54.21
C ASP A 730 6.97 -9.76 54.13
N VAL A 731 7.37 -9.25 55.30
CA VAL A 731 7.90 -7.88 55.46
C VAL A 731 9.19 -7.67 54.65
N GLY A 732 10.05 -8.70 54.55
CA GLY A 732 11.33 -8.59 53.84
C GLY A 732 11.14 -8.44 52.33
N LEU A 733 10.18 -9.16 51.75
CA LEU A 733 9.81 -9.02 50.35
C LEU A 733 9.17 -7.65 50.07
N LYS A 734 8.25 -7.21 50.94
CA LYS A 734 7.59 -5.90 50.82
C LYS A 734 8.60 -4.76 50.87
N ASP A 735 9.53 -4.79 51.83
CA ASP A 735 10.54 -3.73 52.00
C ASP A 735 11.51 -3.65 50.83
N LEU A 736 11.88 -4.81 50.26
CA LEU A 736 12.71 -4.88 49.07
C LEU A 736 12.04 -4.20 47.86
N HIS A 737 10.78 -4.53 47.57
CA HIS A 737 10.03 -3.93 46.47
C HIS A 737 9.74 -2.45 46.70
N ALA A 738 9.42 -2.06 47.93
CA ALA A 738 9.23 -0.66 48.30
C ALA A 738 10.51 0.15 48.10
N GLN A 739 11.67 -0.38 48.48
CA GLN A 739 12.96 0.30 48.27
C GLN A 739 13.23 0.53 46.78
N VAL A 740 13.08 -0.48 45.94
CA VAL A 740 13.34 -0.34 44.50
C VAL A 740 12.33 0.59 43.83
N ALA A 741 11.03 0.42 44.11
CA ALA A 741 9.98 1.23 43.48
C ALA A 741 10.08 2.72 43.86
N LEU A 742 10.29 3.03 45.14
CA LEU A 742 10.52 4.40 45.60
C LEU A 742 11.83 4.95 45.04
N SER A 743 12.86 4.12 44.87
CA SER A 743 14.10 4.56 44.23
C SER A 743 13.90 4.98 42.78
N CYS A 744 13.15 4.20 42.00
CA CYS A 744 12.78 4.59 40.64
C CYS A 744 11.97 5.89 40.61
N LEU A 745 11.02 6.09 41.55
CA LEU A 745 10.23 7.31 41.65
C LEU A 745 11.12 8.55 41.85
N VAL A 746 12.09 8.46 42.75
CA VAL A 746 13.06 9.54 43.05
C VAL A 746 13.97 9.80 41.86
N SER A 747 14.49 8.75 41.22
CA SER A 747 15.33 8.85 40.03
C SER A 747 14.62 9.54 38.86
N LEU A 748 13.30 9.35 38.72
CA LEU A 748 12.48 10.04 37.72
C LEU A 748 12.01 11.44 38.16
N GLY A 749 12.51 11.95 39.30
CA GLY A 749 12.21 13.28 39.83
C GLY A 749 10.74 13.49 40.20
N ALA A 750 10.02 12.41 40.49
CA ALA A 750 8.59 12.41 40.75
C ALA A 750 8.26 12.43 42.25
N GLU A 751 9.08 13.05 43.10
CA GLU A 751 8.88 13.07 44.56
C GLU A 751 7.72 13.98 44.99
N SER A 752 7.59 15.16 44.38
CA SER A 752 6.59 16.19 44.69
C SER A 752 5.52 16.31 43.60
N ALA A 753 5.09 15.17 43.06
CA ALA A 753 4.33 15.04 41.81
C ALA A 753 5.04 15.72 40.61
N PHE A 754 4.61 15.39 39.40
CA PHE A 754 5.18 16.03 38.22
C PHE A 754 4.81 17.52 38.21
N THR A 755 5.79 18.38 37.94
CA THR A 755 5.64 19.83 38.11
C THR A 755 5.18 20.56 36.85
N SER A 756 5.36 19.94 35.68
CA SER A 756 4.90 20.49 34.41
C SER A 756 4.52 19.42 33.39
N PRO A 757 3.60 19.72 32.46
CA PRO A 757 3.32 18.89 31.29
C PRO A 757 4.56 18.56 30.45
N SER A 758 5.47 19.53 30.34
CA SER A 758 6.74 19.34 29.63
C SER A 758 7.63 18.32 30.31
N TYR A 759 7.64 18.27 31.64
CA TYR A 759 8.36 17.26 32.40
C TYR A 759 7.77 15.86 32.12
N VAL A 760 6.45 15.72 32.22
CA VAL A 760 5.74 14.45 31.93
C VAL A 760 6.04 13.95 30.52
N TYR A 761 5.98 14.84 29.52
CA TYR A 761 6.31 14.51 28.14
C TYR A 761 7.77 14.04 27.98
N ARG A 762 8.73 14.74 28.61
CA ARG A 762 10.14 14.37 28.55
C ARG A 762 10.42 13.00 29.17
N VAL A 763 9.82 12.70 30.33
CA VAL A 763 9.91 11.37 30.95
C VAL A 763 9.27 10.29 30.08
N TYR A 764 8.11 10.56 29.46
CA TYR A 764 7.46 9.62 28.53
C TYR A 764 8.38 9.27 27.35
N CYS A 765 9.08 10.28 26.82
CA CYS A 765 10.07 10.15 25.75
C CYS A 765 11.38 9.47 26.18
N GLY A 766 11.58 9.22 27.48
CA GLY A 766 12.84 8.69 28.02
C GLY A 766 13.96 9.73 28.13
N ASP A 767 13.66 11.02 27.94
CA ASP A 767 14.58 12.15 28.13
C ASP A 767 14.42 12.73 29.54
N VAL A 768 14.72 11.91 30.54
CA VAL A 768 14.52 12.24 31.95
C VAL A 768 15.48 13.36 32.37
N PRO A 769 14.98 14.47 32.96
CA PRO A 769 15.86 15.52 33.52
C PRO A 769 16.77 14.96 34.61
N TRP A 770 18.02 15.45 34.68
CA TRP A 770 19.02 14.92 35.62
C TRP A 770 18.56 15.02 37.09
N THR A 771 18.70 13.92 37.82
CA THR A 771 18.51 13.80 39.27
C THR A 771 19.66 12.98 39.86
N GLU A 772 19.88 13.06 41.18
CA GLU A 772 20.95 12.30 41.87
C GLU A 772 20.83 10.78 41.70
N GLY A 773 19.62 10.25 41.50
CA GLY A 773 19.36 8.82 41.33
C GLY A 773 19.30 8.34 39.88
N LEU A 774 19.36 9.25 38.89
CA LEU A 774 19.19 8.90 37.48
C LEU A 774 20.36 8.07 36.95
N ASP A 775 21.59 8.37 37.37
CA ASP A 775 22.78 7.66 36.92
C ASP A 775 22.69 6.16 37.29
N TRP A 776 22.35 5.85 38.56
CA TRP A 776 22.10 4.48 39.02
C TRP A 776 20.99 3.77 38.23
N LEU A 777 19.89 4.47 37.94
CA LEU A 777 18.79 3.87 37.19
C LEU A 777 19.21 3.59 35.74
N SER A 778 19.94 4.52 35.11
CA SER A 778 20.41 4.42 33.73
C SER A 778 21.46 3.32 33.51
N GLU A 779 22.31 3.05 34.51
CA GLU A 779 23.24 1.91 34.52
C GLU A 779 22.49 0.57 34.52
N ASN A 780 21.35 0.51 35.21
CA ASN A 780 20.47 -0.67 35.24
C ASN A 780 19.49 -0.66 34.06
N LYS A 781 19.97 -0.97 32.85
CA LYS A 781 19.19 -0.92 31.59
C LYS A 781 17.80 -1.59 31.67
N GLU A 782 17.70 -2.79 32.26
CA GLU A 782 16.42 -3.52 32.39
C GLU A 782 15.45 -2.80 33.33
N LEU A 783 15.93 -2.35 34.50
CA LEU A 783 15.12 -1.61 35.46
C LEU A 783 14.67 -0.25 34.90
N TYR A 784 15.55 0.43 34.15
CA TYR A 784 15.19 1.66 33.46
C TYR A 784 14.08 1.46 32.44
N GLN A 785 14.16 0.40 31.62
CA GLN A 785 13.10 0.06 30.67
C GLN A 785 11.77 -0.27 31.37
N LEU A 786 11.81 -1.02 32.49
CA LEU A 786 10.61 -1.31 33.28
C LEU A 786 10.02 -0.04 33.92
N ALA A 787 10.87 0.86 34.43
CA ALA A 787 10.44 2.14 34.99
C ALA A 787 9.80 3.03 33.92
N LEU A 788 10.40 3.14 32.74
CA LEU A 788 9.81 3.88 31.61
C LEU A 788 8.49 3.23 31.13
N LYS A 789 8.43 1.89 31.07
CA LYS A 789 7.20 1.17 30.72
C LYS A 789 6.10 1.41 31.75
N ALA A 790 6.42 1.35 33.04
CA ALA A 790 5.50 1.66 34.13
C ALA A 790 4.96 3.09 34.02
N PHE A 791 5.83 4.04 33.70
CA PHE A 791 5.45 5.44 33.49
C PHE A 791 4.53 5.62 32.28
N ARG A 792 4.80 4.92 31.17
CA ARG A 792 3.93 4.93 29.99
C ARG A 792 2.56 4.32 30.30
N TYR A 793 2.52 3.24 31.10
CA TYR A 793 1.27 2.61 31.54
C TYR A 793 0.47 3.51 32.46
N SER A 794 1.11 4.16 33.43
CA SER A 794 0.43 5.11 34.32
C SER A 794 -0.08 6.33 33.54
N PHE A 795 0.65 6.81 32.54
CA PHE A 795 0.16 7.87 31.67
C PHE A 795 -1.06 7.44 30.85
N LYS A 796 -1.06 6.21 30.31
CA LYS A 796 -2.22 5.68 29.61
C LYS A 796 -3.42 5.46 30.54
N LEU A 797 -3.20 4.99 31.77
CA LEU A 797 -4.23 4.93 32.82
C LEU A 797 -4.83 6.31 33.09
N LEU A 798 -3.99 7.34 33.24
CA LEU A 798 -4.46 8.71 33.43
C LEU A 798 -5.35 9.16 32.25
N PHE A 799 -4.92 8.87 31.02
CA PHE A 799 -5.68 9.19 29.81
C PHE A 799 -7.05 8.49 29.78
N ASP A 800 -7.08 7.20 30.12
CA ASP A 800 -8.31 6.40 30.15
C ASP A 800 -9.24 6.83 31.28
N GLN A 801 -8.70 7.08 32.48
CA GLN A 801 -9.50 7.57 33.61
C GLN A 801 -10.12 8.94 33.35
N ALA A 802 -9.41 9.80 32.63
CA ALA A 802 -9.94 11.10 32.20
C ALA A 802 -11.08 10.95 31.18
N SER A 803 -11.08 9.87 30.39
CA SER A 803 -12.04 9.64 29.31
C SER A 803 -13.25 8.79 29.74
N LEU A 804 -13.01 7.75 30.56
CA LEU A 804 -13.98 6.72 30.94
C LEU A 804 -14.47 6.87 32.39
N GLY A 805 -13.75 7.62 33.23
CA GLY A 805 -14.01 7.74 34.67
C GLY A 805 -12.95 7.04 35.52
N PRO A 806 -12.91 7.31 36.84
CA PRO A 806 -11.92 6.69 37.73
C PRO A 806 -12.18 5.18 37.89
N MET A 807 -11.11 4.42 38.14
CA MET A 807 -11.22 2.97 38.43
C MET A 807 -11.94 2.76 39.78
N GLU A 808 -12.92 1.88 39.80
CA GLU A 808 -13.75 1.64 40.98
C GLU A 808 -13.18 0.52 41.88
N SER A 809 -12.34 -0.36 41.33
CA SER A 809 -11.82 -1.52 42.07
C SER A 809 -10.37 -1.91 41.71
N PRO A 810 -9.64 -2.59 42.62
CA PRO A 810 -8.31 -3.12 42.31
C PRO A 810 -8.33 -4.21 41.23
N GLU A 811 -9.41 -4.99 41.12
CA GLU A 811 -9.54 -5.98 40.04
C GLU A 811 -9.62 -5.31 38.67
N GLU A 812 -10.34 -4.20 38.57
CA GLU A 812 -10.42 -3.41 37.34
C GLU A 812 -9.02 -2.93 36.92
N LEU A 813 -8.27 -2.32 37.84
CA LEU A 813 -6.89 -1.89 37.58
C LEU A 813 -5.98 -3.04 37.14
N PHE A 814 -6.08 -4.20 37.81
CA PHE A 814 -5.28 -5.38 37.46
C PHE A 814 -5.60 -5.87 36.04
N SER A 815 -6.89 -5.97 35.71
CA SER A 815 -7.35 -6.38 34.38
C SER A 815 -6.92 -5.41 33.28
N THR A 816 -6.94 -4.10 33.54
CA THR A 816 -6.48 -3.08 32.59
C THR A 816 -4.98 -3.16 32.34
N LEU A 817 -4.16 -3.40 33.37
CA LEU A 817 -2.71 -3.59 33.20
C LEU A 817 -2.39 -4.88 32.42
N GLU A 818 -3.14 -5.95 32.62
CA GLU A 818 -3.06 -7.17 31.80
C GLU A 818 -3.43 -6.90 30.34
N GLU A 819 -4.49 -6.13 30.09
CA GLU A 819 -4.89 -5.71 28.75
C GLU A 819 -3.79 -4.88 28.07
N TYR A 820 -3.21 -3.90 28.77
CA TYR A 820 -2.15 -3.06 28.23
C TYR A 820 -0.92 -3.84 27.81
N GLU A 821 -0.63 -4.92 28.52
CA GLU A 821 0.50 -5.79 28.21
C GLU A 821 0.22 -6.66 26.98
N LYS A 822 -0.97 -7.26 26.93
CA LYS A 822 -1.36 -8.21 25.89
C LYS A 822 -1.73 -7.51 24.58
N ASP A 823 -2.63 -6.54 24.64
CA ASP A 823 -3.34 -6.00 23.48
C ASP A 823 -2.85 -4.59 23.06
N TRP A 824 -2.11 -3.88 23.91
CA TRP A 824 -1.61 -2.52 23.62
C TRP A 824 -0.09 -2.44 23.41
N TYR A 825 0.35 -1.63 22.45
CA TYR A 825 1.70 -1.09 22.44
C TYR A 825 1.67 0.37 22.90
N ILE A 826 2.39 0.70 23.97
CA ILE A 826 2.39 2.04 24.57
C ILE A 826 3.84 2.56 24.50
N GLY A 827 4.10 3.54 23.65
CA GLY A 827 5.46 4.00 23.36
C GLY A 827 5.52 5.21 22.45
N LEU A 828 6.64 5.37 21.74
CA LEU A 828 6.86 6.47 20.81
C LEU A 828 6.64 6.01 19.37
N VAL A 829 6.05 6.88 18.54
CA VAL A 829 5.86 6.61 17.09
C VAL A 829 7.20 6.44 16.36
N THR A 830 8.28 7.03 16.88
CA THR A 830 9.64 6.94 16.32
C THR A 830 10.37 5.64 16.68
N GLU A 831 9.88 4.85 17.64
CA GLU A 831 10.50 3.60 18.05
C GLU A 831 10.29 2.50 17.00
N ARG A 832 11.31 1.66 16.77
CA ARG A 832 11.18 0.49 15.87
C ARG A 832 10.12 -0.49 16.35
N SER A 833 9.99 -0.66 17.67
CA SER A 833 8.98 -1.56 18.25
C SER A 833 7.54 -1.08 18.01
N TRP A 834 7.30 0.21 17.77
CA TRP A 834 6.01 0.72 17.28
C TRP A 834 5.76 0.19 15.87
N GLN A 835 6.74 0.33 14.97
CA GLN A 835 6.65 -0.15 13.59
C GLN A 835 6.43 -1.67 13.54
N ASP A 836 7.18 -2.42 14.34
CA ASP A 836 7.03 -3.87 14.46
C ASP A 836 5.63 -4.23 14.98
N SER A 837 5.10 -3.50 15.96
CA SER A 837 3.76 -3.74 16.51
C SER A 837 2.65 -3.47 15.48
N VAL A 838 2.83 -2.45 14.63
CA VAL A 838 1.92 -2.17 13.50
C VAL A 838 1.94 -3.32 12.50
N LEU A 839 3.14 -3.78 12.09
CA LEU A 839 3.27 -4.87 11.13
C LEU A 839 2.80 -6.22 11.70
N GLN A 840 2.89 -6.42 13.01
CA GLN A 840 2.36 -7.58 13.74
C GLN A 840 0.85 -7.50 14.01
N GLU A 841 0.18 -6.44 13.53
CA GLU A 841 -1.26 -6.26 13.70
C GLU A 841 -1.71 -6.23 15.18
N LYS A 842 -0.91 -5.61 16.07
CA LYS A 842 -1.30 -5.46 17.48
C LYS A 842 -2.62 -4.67 17.59
N PRO A 843 -3.62 -5.11 18.39
CA PRO A 843 -4.96 -4.52 18.38
C PRO A 843 -4.98 -3.01 18.61
N PHE A 844 -4.19 -2.52 19.58
CA PHE A 844 -4.18 -1.12 19.96
C PHE A 844 -2.76 -0.58 20.12
N LEU A 845 -2.57 0.69 19.78
CA LEU A 845 -1.33 1.41 20.05
C LEU A 845 -1.63 2.79 20.63
N PHE A 846 -0.78 3.25 21.54
CA PHE A 846 -0.88 4.57 22.15
C PHE A 846 0.46 5.30 22.16
N SER A 847 0.43 6.56 21.75
CA SER A 847 1.59 7.45 21.84
C SER A 847 1.20 8.84 22.31
N LEU A 848 2.08 9.44 23.12
CA LEU A 848 2.01 10.83 23.51
C LEU A 848 2.85 11.68 22.54
N GLY A 849 2.23 12.69 21.93
CA GLY A 849 2.87 13.64 21.03
C GLY A 849 2.83 15.07 21.55
N HIS A 850 3.65 15.94 20.96
CA HIS A 850 3.66 17.37 21.23
C HIS A 850 3.62 18.14 19.91
N ASP A 851 2.56 18.92 19.71
CA ASP A 851 2.44 19.83 18.58
C ASP A 851 3.13 21.15 18.93
N LEU A 852 4.33 21.35 18.38
CA LEU A 852 5.13 22.57 18.57
C LEU A 852 4.47 23.82 18.00
N THR A 853 3.62 23.69 16.98
CA THR A 853 2.98 24.84 16.32
C THR A 853 1.86 25.42 17.17
N MET A 854 1.07 24.52 17.79
CA MET A 854 -0.04 24.89 18.67
C MET A 854 0.39 24.97 20.14
N GLY A 855 1.58 24.47 20.49
CA GLY A 855 2.07 24.39 21.86
C GLY A 855 1.24 23.44 22.74
N THR A 856 0.68 22.38 22.16
CA THR A 856 -0.25 21.47 22.87
C THR A 856 0.23 20.02 22.83
N TYR A 857 -0.07 19.28 23.89
CA TYR A 857 0.18 17.84 23.96
C TYR A 857 -1.01 17.06 23.40
N THR A 858 -0.74 15.97 22.69
CA THR A 858 -1.77 15.14 22.05
C THR A 858 -1.59 13.67 22.40
N GLY A 859 -2.70 12.99 22.68
CA GLY A 859 -2.74 11.53 22.77
C GLY A 859 -3.16 10.96 21.42
N ARG A 860 -2.36 10.05 20.87
CA ARG A 860 -2.66 9.33 19.62
C ARG A 860 -2.99 7.88 19.95
N VAL A 861 -4.22 7.46 19.65
CA VAL A 861 -4.68 6.09 19.78
C VAL A 861 -4.86 5.50 18.38
N LEU A 862 -4.22 4.37 18.11
CA LEU A 862 -4.50 3.55 16.94
C LEU A 862 -5.28 2.31 17.34
N SER A 863 -6.32 1.99 16.57
CA SER A 863 -7.14 0.78 16.79
C SER A 863 -7.27 -0.01 15.51
N LEU A 864 -6.89 -1.29 15.54
CA LEU A 864 -6.98 -2.18 14.39
C LEU A 864 -8.39 -2.73 14.26
N GLN A 865 -9.08 -2.38 13.18
CA GLN A 865 -10.45 -2.81 12.95
C GLN A 865 -10.73 -3.01 11.45
N GLU A 866 -11.76 -3.79 11.11
CA GLU A 866 -12.27 -3.82 9.74
C GLU A 866 -13.03 -2.52 9.45
N GLN A 867 -12.64 -1.82 8.39
CA GLN A 867 -13.30 -0.60 7.92
C GLN A 867 -13.57 -0.65 6.42
N LEU A 868 -14.55 0.13 5.97
CA LEU A 868 -14.89 0.24 4.56
C LEU A 868 -13.98 1.25 3.87
N VAL A 869 -13.07 0.76 3.03
CA VAL A 869 -12.30 1.60 2.11
C VAL A 869 -13.16 1.87 0.87
N GLN A 870 -13.50 3.13 0.64
CA GLN A 870 -14.28 3.55 -0.51
C GLN A 870 -13.37 3.62 -1.73
N VAL A 871 -13.72 2.92 -2.81
CA VAL A 871 -12.88 2.81 -4.02
C VAL A 871 -13.62 3.40 -5.21
N GLY A 872 -12.93 4.28 -5.94
CA GLY A 872 -13.38 4.82 -7.23
C GLY A 872 -12.34 4.59 -8.33
N ARG A 873 -12.83 4.47 -9.56
CA ARG A 873 -12.00 4.38 -10.77
C ARG A 873 -11.67 5.78 -11.26
N LEU A 874 -10.41 5.99 -11.63
CA LEU A 874 -9.95 7.24 -12.23
C LEU A 874 -10.02 7.18 -13.75
N ASN A 875 -10.17 8.34 -14.38
CA ASN A 875 -9.97 8.49 -15.81
C ASN A 875 -8.50 8.22 -16.15
N GLY A 876 -8.22 7.03 -16.70
CA GLY A 876 -6.86 6.61 -17.01
C GLY A 876 -6.14 7.52 -18.00
N GLU A 877 -6.86 8.17 -18.93
CA GLU A 877 -6.23 9.13 -19.83
C GLU A 877 -5.86 10.43 -19.11
N GLY A 878 -6.66 10.87 -18.14
CA GLY A 878 -6.32 12.02 -17.30
C GLY A 878 -5.04 11.78 -16.51
N VAL A 879 -4.87 10.58 -15.94
CA VAL A 879 -3.65 10.17 -15.25
C VAL A 879 -2.46 10.17 -16.20
N ARG A 880 -2.57 9.47 -17.34
CA ARG A 880 -1.49 9.38 -18.32
C ARG A 880 -1.10 10.74 -18.90
N GLY A 881 -2.07 11.61 -19.16
CA GLY A 881 -1.87 12.97 -19.66
C GLY A 881 -1.18 13.86 -18.64
N GLN A 882 -1.59 13.83 -17.37
CA GLN A 882 -0.94 14.57 -16.28
C GLN A 882 0.48 14.10 -16.02
N TRP A 883 0.73 12.78 -16.00
CA TRP A 883 2.08 12.23 -15.88
C TRP A 883 2.95 12.55 -17.10
N ALA A 884 2.35 12.61 -18.30
CA ALA A 884 3.07 13.08 -19.49
C ALA A 884 3.44 14.55 -19.39
N ASN A 885 2.52 15.40 -18.93
CA ASN A 885 2.80 16.82 -18.70
C ASN A 885 3.89 17.01 -17.63
N LEU A 886 3.84 16.25 -16.53
CA LEU A 886 4.86 16.28 -15.48
C LEU A 886 6.24 15.89 -16.00
N SER A 887 6.33 14.78 -16.75
CA SER A 887 7.57 14.37 -17.42
C SER A 887 8.08 15.43 -18.41
N TRP A 888 7.17 16.11 -19.13
CA TRP A 888 7.54 17.16 -20.06
C TRP A 888 8.05 18.43 -19.36
N GLU A 889 7.38 18.86 -18.29
CA GLU A 889 7.78 20.02 -17.48
C GLU A 889 9.16 19.83 -16.85
N LEU A 890 9.43 18.63 -16.31
CA LEU A 890 10.70 18.30 -15.67
C LEU A 890 11.83 18.11 -16.70
N LEU A 891 11.62 17.27 -17.72
CA LEU A 891 12.70 16.85 -18.60
C LEU A 891 12.96 17.80 -19.77
N TYR A 892 11.94 18.51 -20.27
CA TYR A 892 12.05 19.31 -21.49
C TYR A 892 11.95 20.82 -21.22
N ALA A 893 11.11 21.22 -20.26
CA ALA A 893 11.04 22.63 -19.86
C ALA A 893 12.04 22.99 -18.75
N THR A 894 12.80 22.01 -18.23
CA THR A 894 13.80 22.16 -17.15
C THR A 894 13.27 23.03 -16.02
N ASN A 895 12.05 22.75 -15.57
CA ASN A 895 11.41 23.52 -14.53
C ASN A 895 11.88 23.02 -13.15
N ASP A 896 12.84 23.76 -12.57
CA ASP A 896 13.48 23.44 -11.28
C ASP A 896 12.68 23.96 -10.05
N ASP A 897 11.48 24.50 -10.26
CA ASP A 897 10.60 24.98 -9.19
C ASP A 897 9.80 23.82 -8.57
N GLU A 898 10.27 23.34 -7.42
CA GLU A 898 9.66 22.24 -6.66
C GLU A 898 8.25 22.59 -6.12
N GLU A 899 7.99 23.85 -5.76
CA GLU A 899 6.70 24.27 -5.18
C GLU A 899 5.59 24.28 -6.24
N ARG A 900 5.92 24.59 -7.50
CA ARG A 900 4.95 24.75 -8.60
C ARG A 900 4.09 23.51 -8.85
N TYR A 901 4.60 22.32 -8.56
CA TYR A 901 3.85 21.07 -8.75
C TYR A 901 2.75 20.87 -7.70
N SER A 902 2.91 21.47 -6.51
CA SER A 902 1.99 21.35 -5.37
C SER A 902 0.89 22.44 -5.33
N ILE A 903 1.02 23.52 -6.11
CA ILE A 903 0.15 24.72 -6.04
C ILE A 903 -0.96 24.74 -7.13
N GLN A 904 -0.91 23.85 -8.13
CA GLN A 904 -1.86 23.83 -9.26
C GLN A 904 -3.08 22.92 -9.02
N ALA A 905 -3.77 23.08 -7.89
CA ALA A 905 -4.93 22.25 -7.57
C ALA A 905 -5.98 22.26 -8.70
N HIS A 906 -6.37 21.07 -9.15
CA HIS A 906 -7.46 20.90 -10.10
C HIS A 906 -8.45 19.87 -9.55
N PRO A 907 -9.40 20.30 -8.68
CA PRO A 907 -10.22 19.38 -7.88
C PRO A 907 -11.01 18.36 -8.70
N ILE A 908 -11.49 18.74 -9.89
CA ILE A 908 -12.23 17.81 -10.77
C ILE A 908 -11.31 16.74 -11.40
N MET A 909 -10.03 17.07 -11.63
CA MET A 909 -9.05 16.20 -12.29
C MET A 909 -8.06 15.54 -11.31
N LEU A 910 -8.12 15.89 -10.02
CA LEU A 910 -7.27 15.37 -8.94
C LEU A 910 -5.78 15.43 -9.31
N ARG A 911 -5.32 16.59 -9.82
CA ARG A 911 -4.00 16.72 -10.43
C ARG A 911 -2.90 16.46 -9.40
N ASN A 912 -2.98 17.07 -8.23
CA ASN A 912 -1.93 16.97 -7.24
C ASN A 912 -1.84 15.54 -6.68
N LEU A 913 -2.98 14.92 -6.36
CA LEU A 913 -3.02 13.51 -5.94
C LEU A 913 -2.45 12.58 -7.01
N THR A 914 -2.73 12.87 -8.28
CA THR A 914 -2.21 12.08 -9.40
C THR A 914 -0.72 12.28 -9.60
N VAL A 915 -0.21 13.51 -9.48
CA VAL A 915 1.23 13.82 -9.56
C VAL A 915 1.98 13.10 -8.44
N GLN A 916 1.47 13.16 -7.21
CA GLN A 916 2.04 12.45 -6.07
C GLN A 916 2.10 10.94 -6.28
N ALA A 917 1.09 10.34 -6.92
CA ALA A 917 1.02 8.91 -7.19
C ALA A 917 2.00 8.41 -8.28
N ALA A 918 2.63 9.30 -9.06
CA ALA A 918 3.63 8.92 -10.05
C ALA A 918 4.87 8.33 -9.37
N ASP A 919 5.58 7.40 -10.01
CA ASP A 919 6.81 6.86 -9.41
C ASP A 919 7.94 7.89 -9.42
N PRO A 920 8.85 7.87 -8.43
CA PRO A 920 10.08 8.67 -8.49
C PRO A 920 10.88 8.38 -9.76
N PRO A 921 11.51 9.39 -10.39
CA PRO A 921 11.70 10.77 -9.91
C PRO A 921 10.55 11.74 -10.27
N LEU A 922 9.45 11.26 -10.86
CA LEU A 922 8.35 12.15 -11.28
C LEU A 922 7.45 12.54 -10.11
N GLY A 923 7.03 11.55 -9.32
CA GLY A 923 6.20 11.74 -8.13
C GLY A 923 6.88 11.30 -6.85
N TYR A 924 6.13 11.33 -5.75
CA TYR A 924 6.63 11.11 -4.38
C TYR A 924 5.62 10.30 -3.54
N PRO A 925 5.23 9.08 -3.97
CA PRO A 925 4.37 8.21 -3.18
C PRO A 925 5.16 7.75 -1.95
N ILE A 926 4.57 7.85 -0.77
CA ILE A 926 5.26 7.48 0.48
C ILE A 926 5.37 5.96 0.65
N TYR A 927 4.53 5.21 -0.04
CA TYR A 927 4.61 3.75 -0.08
C TYR A 927 4.30 3.29 -1.50
N SER A 928 4.98 2.25 -1.97
CA SER A 928 4.70 1.60 -3.25
C SER A 928 5.03 0.12 -3.08
N SER A 929 4.03 -0.75 -3.23
CA SER A 929 4.25 -2.17 -3.16
C SER A 929 5.04 -2.64 -4.39
N VAL A 930 5.87 -3.68 -4.23
CA VAL A 930 6.28 -4.50 -5.37
C VAL A 930 5.04 -5.01 -6.12
N PRO A 931 5.16 -5.42 -7.40
CA PRO A 931 4.03 -6.01 -8.12
C PRO A 931 3.40 -7.19 -7.35
N LEU A 932 2.17 -6.99 -6.88
CA LEU A 932 1.41 -7.98 -6.11
C LEU A 932 0.56 -8.83 -7.06
N HIS A 933 0.84 -10.12 -7.12
CA HIS A 933 0.09 -11.08 -7.94
C HIS A 933 -1.12 -11.61 -7.17
N LEU A 934 -2.33 -11.24 -7.59
CA LEU A 934 -3.58 -11.61 -6.93
C LEU A 934 -4.31 -12.72 -7.71
N PRO A 935 -4.58 -13.89 -7.10
CA PRO A 935 -5.43 -14.90 -7.73
C PRO A 935 -6.87 -14.41 -7.77
N CYS A 936 -7.53 -14.47 -8.91
CA CYS A 936 -8.87 -13.95 -9.17
C CYS A 936 -9.85 -15.02 -9.67
N PHE A 937 -9.48 -16.31 -9.59
CA PHE A 937 -10.28 -17.42 -10.09
C PHE A 937 -11.56 -17.67 -9.28
#